data_AF-A0A957QPK8-F1
#
_entry.id   AF-A0A957QPK8-F1
#
_cell.length_a   1.000
_cell.length_b   1.000
_cell.length_c   1.000
_cell.angle_alpha   90.00
_cell.angle_beta   90.00
_cell.angle_gamma   90.00
#
_symmetry.space_group_name_H-M   'P 1'
#
loop_
_entity.id
_entity.type
_entity.pdbx_description
1 polymer ?
#
loop_
_entity_poly.entity_id
_entity_poly.type
_entity_poly.pdbx_seq_one_letter_code
_entity_poly.pdbx_strand_id
1 'polypeptide(L)'
;MADLKSFNPLIQDGTSQRSRRPVALDPAQAPLEARSLADWLAFARAFARQIYFYDVVDGEVKPVGDWRGFLPDELDLDELITFMENPDHFPPGRLATFNQPHQTLFLAFLRLLRHIQAQFNTLTGRHLDYYYRELLRLTPRPAQPHQVHVLLDLNETSEFVRIPAGTAFQGGADDAEQPRLYHSVVDQEINQIRVGALRALYVDRQLTGIEEWRPQHKGDMTAEDLLLGLLRLALGQPAPGDPLPLFAGGQVVNFALLRQLERHVTFVATDLFLDLAEYHSLHMLKQSFDGAAPAWREINDLLTAAGRRRTEDNNFDLFQVNPQLRDTPRDFDALLLAALGRPLTFEGDALSEVDTIDQLYRQSSRADVQAFVRDNLYFPVIGDFVRLMDLKTRQDAIWQQLMAILGLAAGRRARAAGQGPPPPASFAPAPAYAPDAFATNLAAALGATLFAPLAPIQDLAEHKQRLDEIESYFLMTAEQFATQLMGVGARADATEEMMQPLYTLLQRSHVRRQVRRLQDELMGLWERPERQLAPLLKHFAASGSQLDPLADVLLLLDDPVAGALLVDLYHQQQEDPAMLPDDQSWNQVWPALQQAAVAFVGQPRPYQETWHNLYALDDPRAAAANEGWPPFGRPQLDVPEGILPGVEIGWALRAPLLALRQGERILTLTLDFEREAVDLAALRRTLPDQAYSGAALDRCPLRLKVTTQAGWLEPVSLQTTISLPREERLTLTVTAHFDRRQGALGPMNGGERQPELQLLLRQLWLPHPIQASRGRYVTVYQQLRDLKLRQLHLAVSVTGLVPQLLLNDDGEVDGTNPFEPFGPAPSVG
;
A
#
# COMPACT_ATOMS: atom_id res chain seq x y z
N MET A 1 2.04 14.17 8.98
CA MET A 1 3.31 14.73 8.46
C MET A 1 3.63 15.98 9.25
N ALA A 2 4.60 15.90 10.16
CA ALA A 2 5.13 17.09 10.81
C ALA A 2 5.81 17.96 9.75
N ASP A 3 5.48 19.24 9.76
CA ASP A 3 5.96 20.25 8.82
C ASP A 3 7.50 20.34 8.88
N LEU A 4 8.17 19.65 7.96
CA LEU A 4 9.63 19.70 7.76
C LEU A 4 10.11 21.06 7.22
N LYS A 5 9.21 22.05 7.06
CA LYS A 5 9.54 23.44 6.77
C LYS A 5 10.17 24.21 7.94
N SER A 6 10.27 23.60 9.12
CA SER A 6 10.76 24.28 10.34
C SER A 6 12.27 24.19 10.57
N PHE A 7 13.01 23.35 9.84
CA PHE A 7 14.49 23.32 9.93
C PHE A 7 15.11 24.33 8.96
N ASN A 8 14.89 25.61 9.23
CA ASN A 8 15.83 26.63 8.80
C ASN A 8 16.78 26.89 9.98
N PRO A 9 18.05 26.44 9.92
CA PRO A 9 19.02 26.58 11.02
C PRO A 9 19.42 28.05 11.30
N LEU A 10 18.84 29.01 10.57
CA LEU A 10 19.00 30.45 10.76
C LEU A 10 17.77 31.12 11.41
N ILE A 11 16.78 30.35 11.88
CA ILE A 11 15.69 30.92 12.67
C ILE A 11 16.25 31.38 14.01
N GLN A 12 16.12 32.68 14.30
CA GLN A 12 16.27 33.20 15.65
C GLN A 12 15.19 32.54 16.53
N ASP A 13 15.59 31.55 17.31
CA ASP A 13 14.72 30.77 18.20
C ASP A 13 14.42 31.48 19.53
N GLY A 14 15.19 32.53 19.83
CA GLY A 14 14.95 33.41 20.95
C GLY A 14 13.90 34.45 20.62
N THR A 15 12.90 34.53 21.48
CA THR A 15 11.79 35.46 21.36
C THR A 15 11.83 36.41 22.55
N SER A 16 11.90 37.72 22.27
CA SER A 16 11.73 38.73 23.31
C SER A 16 10.31 38.64 23.88
N GLN A 17 10.11 38.99 25.15
CA GLN A 17 8.75 39.01 25.72
C GLN A 17 7.79 39.94 24.95
N ARG A 18 8.30 41.04 24.37
CA ARG A 18 7.49 41.98 23.58
C ARG A 18 6.96 41.33 22.29
N SER A 19 7.75 40.46 21.68
CA SER A 19 7.41 39.73 20.45
C SER A 19 6.38 38.60 20.67
N ARG A 20 6.03 38.29 21.92
CA ARG A 20 5.13 37.18 22.30
C ARG A 20 3.71 37.64 22.64
N ARG A 21 3.39 38.93 22.55
CA ARG A 21 2.03 39.43 22.81
C ARG A 21 1.17 39.20 21.54
N PRO A 22 0.09 38.41 21.60
CA PRO A 22 -0.82 38.26 20.47
C PRO A 22 -1.36 39.61 20.03
N VAL A 23 -1.44 39.86 18.72
CA VAL A 23 -2.03 41.09 18.16
C VAL A 23 -3.46 41.28 18.66
N ALA A 24 -4.22 40.17 18.85
CA ALA A 24 -5.57 40.20 19.40
C ALA A 24 -5.66 40.73 20.85
N LEU A 25 -4.55 40.77 21.60
CA LEU A 25 -4.46 41.32 22.95
C LEU A 25 -3.82 42.72 22.98
N ASP A 26 -3.66 43.35 21.82
CA ASP A 26 -3.30 44.76 21.72
C ASP A 26 -4.54 45.62 22.05
N PRO A 27 -4.50 46.44 23.12
CA PRO A 27 -5.61 47.30 23.51
C PRO A 27 -6.07 48.28 22.42
N ALA A 28 -5.21 48.61 21.47
CA ALA A 28 -5.53 49.51 20.36
C ALA A 28 -6.50 48.90 19.32
N GLN A 29 -6.67 47.58 19.30
CA GLN A 29 -7.55 46.89 18.33
C GLN A 29 -9.04 47.05 18.66
N ALA A 30 -9.39 47.37 19.90
CA ALA A 30 -10.77 47.52 20.36
C ALA A 30 -10.94 48.79 21.19
N PRO A 31 -10.81 49.99 20.57
CA PRO A 31 -11.10 51.24 21.26
C PRO A 31 -12.58 51.31 21.64
N LEU A 32 -12.88 51.80 22.84
CA LEU A 32 -14.27 51.97 23.30
C LEU A 32 -14.96 53.14 22.61
N GLU A 33 -14.20 54.17 22.25
CA GLU A 33 -14.67 55.29 21.43
C GLU A 33 -13.82 55.34 20.16
N ALA A 34 -14.36 54.76 19.09
CA ALA A 34 -13.68 54.58 17.81
C ALA A 34 -13.94 55.71 16.80
N ARG A 35 -14.90 56.61 17.07
CA ARG A 35 -15.28 57.65 16.11
C ARG A 35 -14.12 58.59 15.84
N SER A 36 -13.77 58.70 14.57
CA SER A 36 -12.82 59.68 14.08
C SER A 36 -13.43 61.08 14.06
N LEU A 37 -12.61 62.09 13.81
CA LEU A 37 -13.09 63.46 13.61
C LEU A 37 -14.04 63.58 12.41
N ALA A 38 -13.76 62.82 11.34
CA ALA A 38 -14.64 62.74 10.18
C ALA A 38 -16.03 62.20 10.57
N ASP A 39 -16.06 61.15 11.40
CA ASP A 39 -17.32 60.57 11.89
C ASP A 39 -18.11 61.58 12.73
N TRP A 40 -17.45 62.34 13.59
CA TRP A 40 -18.09 63.37 14.40
C TRP A 40 -18.66 64.52 13.56
N LEU A 41 -17.92 64.97 12.56
CA LEU A 41 -18.37 66.02 11.64
C LEU A 41 -19.51 65.54 10.75
N ALA A 42 -19.41 64.33 10.21
CA ALA A 42 -20.47 63.71 9.42
C ALA A 42 -21.74 63.51 10.25
N PHE A 43 -21.59 63.04 11.49
CA PHE A 43 -22.69 62.93 12.45
C PHE A 43 -23.35 64.30 12.70
N ALA A 44 -22.56 65.34 12.98
CA ALA A 44 -23.07 66.68 13.22
C ALA A 44 -23.84 67.24 12.01
N ARG A 45 -23.31 67.05 10.79
CA ARG A 45 -23.98 67.47 9.54
C ARG A 45 -25.30 66.74 9.32
N ALA A 46 -25.33 65.42 9.56
CA ALA A 46 -26.56 64.64 9.48
C ALA A 46 -27.57 65.06 10.56
N PHE A 47 -27.10 65.33 11.78
CA PHE A 47 -27.94 65.74 12.90
C PHE A 47 -28.54 67.13 12.68
N ALA A 48 -27.78 68.07 12.13
CA ALA A 48 -28.23 69.41 11.81
C ALA A 48 -29.47 69.43 10.87
N ARG A 49 -29.59 68.46 9.95
CA ARG A 49 -30.76 68.32 9.07
C ARG A 49 -32.06 67.98 9.81
N GLN A 50 -31.95 67.43 11.02
CA GLN A 50 -33.12 67.08 11.83
C GLN A 50 -33.55 68.22 12.76
N ILE A 51 -32.80 69.31 12.81
CA ILE A 51 -33.09 70.47 13.65
C ILE A 51 -33.69 71.57 12.76
N TYR A 52 -34.94 71.93 13.00
CA TYR A 52 -35.67 72.91 12.20
C TYR A 52 -35.62 74.32 12.82
N PHE A 53 -35.55 75.34 11.97
CA PHE A 53 -35.89 76.71 12.35
C PHE A 53 -37.41 76.88 12.27
N TYR A 54 -37.99 77.67 13.15
CA TYR A 54 -39.42 77.94 13.18
C TYR A 54 -39.67 79.44 13.05
N ASP A 55 -40.62 79.83 12.19
CA ASP A 55 -41.04 81.22 12.00
C ASP A 55 -42.56 81.30 11.81
N VAL A 56 -43.14 82.49 11.97
CA VAL A 56 -44.58 82.73 11.84
C VAL A 56 -44.91 83.16 10.42
N VAL A 57 -45.52 82.27 9.63
CA VAL A 57 -45.95 82.54 8.26
C VAL A 57 -47.47 82.47 8.19
N ASP A 58 -48.12 83.55 7.74
CA ASP A 58 -49.59 83.73 7.73
C ASP A 58 -50.26 83.51 9.11
N GLY A 59 -49.58 83.88 10.19
CA GLY A 59 -50.11 83.84 11.56
C GLY A 59 -49.91 82.51 12.32
N GLU A 60 -49.28 81.49 11.72
CA GLU A 60 -48.97 80.20 12.35
C GLU A 60 -47.46 79.92 12.39
N VAL A 61 -46.96 79.38 13.51
CA VAL A 61 -45.56 78.94 13.62
C VAL A 61 -45.35 77.69 12.78
N LYS A 62 -44.53 77.80 11.74
CA LYS A 62 -44.19 76.72 10.81
C LYS A 62 -42.68 76.57 10.70
N PRO A 63 -42.16 75.36 10.40
CA PRO A 63 -40.74 75.19 10.15
C PRO A 63 -40.35 75.94 8.87
N VAL A 64 -39.38 76.84 8.97
CA VAL A 64 -38.86 77.67 7.86
C VAL A 64 -37.38 77.35 7.67
N GLY A 65 -37.11 76.12 7.23
CA GLY A 65 -35.77 75.58 7.01
C GLY A 65 -35.23 74.78 8.21
N ASP A 66 -33.98 74.33 8.08
CA ASP A 66 -33.28 73.50 9.04
C ASP A 66 -31.84 73.99 9.25
N TRP A 67 -31.13 73.37 10.19
CA TRP A 67 -29.76 73.75 10.53
C TRP A 67 -28.73 73.27 9.50
N ARG A 68 -29.09 72.89 8.26
CA ARG A 68 -28.08 72.54 7.23
C ARG A 68 -27.02 73.62 7.03
N GLY A 69 -27.36 74.89 7.26
CA GLY A 69 -26.40 75.99 7.23
C GLY A 69 -25.30 75.93 8.31
N PHE A 70 -25.47 75.14 9.39
CA PHE A 70 -24.47 74.97 10.45
C PHE A 70 -23.19 74.30 9.94
N LEU A 71 -23.35 73.26 9.12
CA LEU A 71 -22.28 72.60 8.37
C LEU A 71 -22.81 72.37 6.94
N PRO A 72 -22.64 73.36 6.04
CA PRO A 72 -23.18 73.28 4.68
C PRO A 72 -22.63 72.09 3.90
N ASP A 73 -23.40 71.58 2.93
CA ASP A 73 -23.02 70.41 2.14
C ASP A 73 -21.87 70.72 1.17
N GLU A 74 -21.70 71.99 0.79
CA GLU A 74 -20.62 72.49 -0.06
C GLU A 74 -19.27 72.51 0.66
N LEU A 75 -19.29 72.36 1.98
CA LEU A 75 -18.10 72.46 2.81
C LEU A 75 -17.46 71.08 2.98
N ASP A 76 -16.24 70.95 2.50
CA ASP A 76 -15.49 69.70 2.55
C ASP A 76 -15.05 69.39 3.98
N LEU A 77 -15.43 68.20 4.47
CA LEU A 77 -15.09 67.77 5.83
C LEU A 77 -13.60 67.46 5.97
N ASP A 78 -12.91 67.03 4.91
CA ASP A 78 -11.48 66.75 4.96
C ASP A 78 -10.67 68.06 5.01
N GLU A 79 -11.13 69.11 4.32
CA GLU A 79 -10.56 70.45 4.45
C GLU A 79 -10.77 70.99 5.88
N LEU A 80 -11.93 70.74 6.51
CA LEU A 80 -12.17 71.12 7.91
C LEU A 80 -11.25 70.40 8.91
N ILE A 81 -11.04 69.10 8.71
CA ILE A 81 -10.13 68.32 9.56
C ILE A 81 -8.72 68.87 9.42
N THR A 82 -8.28 69.09 8.18
CA THR A 82 -6.97 69.70 7.88
C THR A 82 -6.83 71.07 8.52
N PHE A 83 -7.87 71.91 8.45
CA PHE A 83 -7.87 73.23 9.09
C PHE A 83 -7.75 73.12 10.62
N MET A 84 -8.45 72.17 11.23
CA MET A 84 -8.40 71.97 12.68
C MET A 84 -7.02 71.50 13.17
N GLU A 85 -6.30 70.72 12.35
CA GLU A 85 -4.97 70.20 12.67
C GLU A 85 -3.83 71.16 12.29
N ASN A 86 -3.96 71.86 11.17
CA ASN A 86 -2.97 72.79 10.65
C ASN A 86 -3.63 74.00 9.94
N PRO A 87 -4.11 74.99 10.70
CA PRO A 87 -4.85 76.13 10.14
C PRO A 87 -3.98 77.00 9.22
N ASP A 88 -2.68 77.08 9.46
CA ASP A 88 -1.73 77.90 8.67
C ASP A 88 -1.51 77.37 7.25
N HIS A 89 -1.99 76.15 6.95
CA HIS A 89 -1.90 75.53 5.62
C HIS A 89 -2.76 76.24 4.56
N PHE A 90 -3.81 76.97 4.97
CA PHE A 90 -4.79 77.54 4.05
C PHE A 90 -4.52 79.03 3.72
N PRO A 91 -4.72 79.46 2.47
CA PRO A 91 -4.56 80.87 2.09
C PRO A 91 -5.65 81.76 2.73
N PRO A 92 -5.39 83.06 2.95
CA PRO A 92 -6.30 83.98 3.65
C PRO A 92 -7.75 83.99 3.14
N GLY A 93 -7.95 83.84 1.82
CA GLY A 93 -9.28 83.81 1.21
C GLY A 93 -10.09 82.55 1.55
N ARG A 94 -9.44 81.41 1.76
CA ARG A 94 -10.09 80.14 2.15
C ARG A 94 -10.34 80.08 3.67
N LEU A 95 -9.47 80.71 4.47
CA LEU A 95 -9.61 80.82 5.92
C LEU A 95 -10.91 81.49 6.37
N ALA A 96 -11.41 82.47 5.61
CA ALA A 96 -12.67 83.14 5.91
C ALA A 96 -13.89 82.18 5.88
N THR A 97 -13.83 81.12 5.07
CA THR A 97 -14.89 80.11 4.95
C THR A 97 -14.96 79.20 6.17
N PHE A 98 -13.83 78.94 6.84
CA PHE A 98 -13.72 78.05 8.01
C PHE A 98 -13.78 78.79 9.36
N ASN A 99 -13.65 80.12 9.34
CA ASN A 99 -13.67 80.98 10.54
C ASN A 99 -15.06 81.51 10.89
N GLN A 100 -16.13 80.83 10.46
CA GLN A 100 -17.47 81.16 10.93
C GLN A 100 -17.55 80.85 12.44
N PRO A 101 -17.94 81.80 13.31
CA PRO A 101 -17.81 81.64 14.76
C PRO A 101 -18.41 80.34 15.33
N HIS A 102 -19.55 79.92 14.79
CA HIS A 102 -20.23 78.69 15.19
C HIS A 102 -19.47 77.42 14.78
N GLN A 103 -18.83 77.41 13.61
CA GLN A 103 -18.00 76.29 13.13
C GLN A 103 -16.72 76.20 13.95
N THR A 104 -16.02 77.32 14.15
CA THR A 104 -14.78 77.35 14.95
C THR A 104 -15.02 76.89 16.40
N LEU A 105 -16.13 77.30 17.01
CA LEU A 105 -16.51 76.83 18.35
C LEU A 105 -16.74 75.31 18.38
N PHE A 106 -17.43 74.77 17.36
CA PHE A 106 -17.68 73.34 17.28
C PHE A 106 -16.39 72.53 17.04
N LEU A 107 -15.49 73.01 16.17
CA LEU A 107 -14.17 72.40 15.98
C LEU A 107 -13.34 72.42 17.26
N ALA A 108 -13.36 73.52 18.02
CA ALA A 108 -12.70 73.60 19.31
C ALA A 108 -13.27 72.58 20.31
N PHE A 109 -14.60 72.39 20.32
CA PHE A 109 -15.25 71.34 21.12
C PHE A 109 -14.76 69.93 20.71
N LEU A 110 -14.74 69.60 19.42
CA LEU A 110 -14.24 68.30 18.94
C LEU A 110 -12.76 68.08 19.30
N ARG A 111 -11.94 69.14 19.25
CA ARG A 111 -10.53 69.07 19.67
C ARG A 111 -10.40 68.74 21.16
N LEU A 112 -11.23 69.33 22.02
CA LEU A 112 -11.23 69.00 23.45
C LEU A 112 -11.74 67.57 23.71
N LEU A 113 -12.74 67.12 22.94
CA LEU A 113 -13.30 65.78 23.05
C LEU A 113 -12.25 64.68 22.79
N ARG A 114 -11.26 64.91 21.91
CA ARG A 114 -10.15 63.97 21.64
C ARG A 114 -9.39 63.57 22.91
N HIS A 115 -9.20 64.47 23.88
CA HIS A 115 -8.50 64.13 25.12
C HIS A 115 -9.30 63.14 25.97
N ILE A 116 -10.61 63.31 26.02
CA ILE A 116 -11.51 62.40 26.74
C ILE A 116 -11.55 61.04 26.02
N GLN A 117 -11.66 61.04 24.69
CA GLN A 117 -11.58 59.82 23.88
C GLN A 117 -10.28 59.04 24.13
N ALA A 118 -9.13 59.71 24.14
CA ALA A 118 -7.84 59.08 24.40
C ALA A 118 -7.80 58.45 25.80
N GLN A 119 -8.30 59.14 26.83
CA GLN A 119 -8.40 58.59 28.19
C GLN A 119 -9.35 57.39 28.25
N PHE A 120 -10.51 57.47 27.60
CA PHE A 120 -11.51 56.41 27.58
C PHE A 120 -10.94 55.14 26.93
N ASN A 121 -10.19 55.30 25.84
CA ASN A 121 -9.55 54.19 25.12
C ASN A 121 -8.38 53.53 25.88
N THR A 122 -7.93 54.09 27.03
CA THR A 122 -6.99 53.38 27.91
C THR A 122 -7.66 52.31 28.78
N LEU A 123 -8.99 52.30 28.89
CA LEU A 123 -9.71 51.40 29.79
C LEU A 123 -9.55 49.94 29.39
N THR A 124 -9.53 49.64 28.08
CA THR A 124 -9.36 48.27 27.56
C THR A 124 -8.01 47.68 27.96
N GLY A 125 -6.93 48.47 27.86
CA GLY A 125 -5.59 48.04 28.27
C GLY A 125 -5.49 47.78 29.77
N ARG A 126 -6.02 48.70 30.58
CA ARG A 126 -6.06 48.54 32.05
C ARG A 126 -6.90 47.34 32.48
N HIS A 127 -8.04 47.10 31.80
CA HIS A 127 -8.89 45.96 32.08
C HIS A 127 -8.19 44.64 31.75
N LEU A 128 -7.48 44.55 30.61
CA LEU A 128 -6.68 43.39 30.25
C LEU A 128 -5.57 43.12 31.28
N ASP A 129 -4.85 44.16 31.69
CA ASP A 129 -3.79 44.03 32.70
C ASP A 129 -4.37 43.56 34.05
N TYR A 130 -5.49 44.15 34.50
CA TYR A 130 -6.18 43.72 35.71
C TYR A 130 -6.63 42.25 35.62
N TYR A 131 -7.32 41.88 34.55
CA TYR A 131 -7.87 40.54 34.39
C TYR A 131 -6.76 39.47 34.33
N TYR A 132 -5.72 39.67 33.51
CA TYR A 132 -4.68 38.67 33.34
C TYR A 132 -3.64 38.67 34.46
N ARG A 133 -3.23 39.84 34.98
CA ARG A 133 -2.14 39.93 35.96
C ARG A 133 -2.62 39.95 37.40
N GLU A 134 -3.77 40.56 37.70
CA GLU A 134 -4.25 40.68 39.09
C GLU A 134 -5.26 39.59 39.44
N LEU A 135 -6.24 39.34 38.57
CA LEU A 135 -7.28 38.32 38.82
C LEU A 135 -6.77 36.91 38.53
N LEU A 136 -6.27 36.66 37.31
CA LEU A 136 -5.75 35.35 36.90
C LEU A 136 -4.30 35.10 37.35
N ARG A 137 -3.60 36.14 37.83
CA ARG A 137 -2.20 36.07 38.31
C ARG A 137 -1.23 35.42 37.33
N LEU A 138 -1.45 35.62 36.02
CA LEU A 138 -0.54 35.11 35.00
C LEU A 138 0.79 35.87 35.05
N THR A 139 1.88 35.13 35.11
CA THR A 139 3.25 35.66 35.02
C THR A 139 3.79 35.50 33.61
N PRO A 140 4.41 36.54 33.02
CA PRO A 140 5.09 36.42 31.73
C PRO A 140 6.16 35.32 31.75
N ARG A 141 6.20 34.46 30.72
CA ARG A 141 7.23 33.41 30.60
C ARG A 141 8.64 34.03 30.49
N PRO A 142 9.69 33.41 31.06
CA PRO A 142 11.05 33.92 30.95
C PRO A 142 11.54 33.95 29.49
N ALA A 143 12.54 34.79 29.22
CA ALA A 143 13.23 34.79 27.92
C ALA A 143 13.93 33.45 27.70
N GLN A 144 13.94 32.97 26.44
CA GLN A 144 14.71 31.78 26.05
C GLN A 144 15.97 32.26 25.32
N PRO A 145 17.17 31.75 25.69
CA PRO A 145 18.42 32.16 25.04
C PRO A 145 18.49 31.65 23.60
N HIS A 146 19.19 32.41 22.74
CA HIS A 146 19.46 32.02 21.36
C HIS A 146 20.45 30.85 21.30
N GLN A 147 20.26 29.96 20.33
CA GLN A 147 21.27 28.96 19.96
C GLN A 147 21.84 29.25 18.57
N VAL A 148 23.14 28.99 18.39
CA VAL A 148 23.82 29.13 17.09
C VAL A 148 24.80 27.98 16.90
N HIS A 149 25.02 27.58 15.64
CA HIS A 149 26.09 26.66 15.28
C HIS A 149 27.35 27.45 14.92
N VAL A 150 28.51 27.02 15.42
CA VAL A 150 29.82 27.61 15.14
C VAL A 150 30.68 26.58 14.41
N LEU A 151 31.18 26.95 13.24
CA LEU A 151 32.17 26.15 12.50
C LEU A 151 33.58 26.59 12.93
N LEU A 152 34.41 25.64 13.30
CA LEU A 152 35.77 25.87 13.76
C LEU A 152 36.74 25.18 12.79
N ASP A 153 37.65 25.97 12.21
CA ASP A 153 38.77 25.47 11.44
C ASP A 153 40.02 25.43 12.31
N LEU A 154 40.75 24.32 12.26
CA LEU A 154 42.07 24.22 12.88
C LEU A 154 43.15 24.85 11.99
N ASN A 155 44.24 25.29 12.61
CA ASN A 155 45.45 25.65 11.88
C ASN A 155 46.14 24.41 11.31
N GLU A 156 47.05 24.59 10.35
CA GLU A 156 47.71 23.48 9.64
C GLU A 156 48.56 22.58 10.56
N THR A 157 48.95 23.07 11.74
CA THR A 157 49.86 22.37 12.66
C THR A 157 49.16 21.53 13.73
N SER A 158 47.85 21.70 13.95
CA SER A 158 47.10 20.98 14.99
C SER A 158 46.18 19.94 14.37
N GLU A 159 46.37 18.66 14.72
CA GLU A 159 45.54 17.57 14.18
C GLU A 159 44.16 17.46 14.87
N PHE A 160 44.11 17.70 16.18
CA PHE A 160 42.88 17.65 16.99
C PHE A 160 42.92 18.66 18.15
N VAL A 161 41.76 19.22 18.49
CA VAL A 161 41.57 20.08 19.67
C VAL A 161 40.24 19.76 20.33
N ARG A 162 40.25 19.59 21.65
CA ARG A 162 39.03 19.44 22.45
C ARG A 162 38.50 20.80 22.89
N ILE A 163 37.22 21.04 22.66
CA ILE A 163 36.44 22.17 23.14
C ILE A 163 35.50 21.66 24.24
N PRO A 164 35.80 21.92 25.53
CA PRO A 164 34.90 21.55 26.62
C PRO A 164 33.55 22.28 26.52
N ALA A 165 32.49 21.69 27.06
CA ALA A 165 31.23 22.35 27.33
C ALA A 165 31.45 23.58 28.23
N GLY A 166 30.73 24.66 27.97
CA GLY A 166 30.90 25.93 28.65
C GLY A 166 32.00 26.82 28.08
N THR A 167 32.67 26.43 26.98
CA THR A 167 33.62 27.31 26.28
C THR A 167 32.89 28.53 25.74
N ALA A 168 33.34 29.73 26.11
CA ALA A 168 32.70 30.98 25.75
C ALA A 168 33.10 31.46 24.35
N PHE A 169 32.12 31.90 23.56
CA PHE A 169 32.24 32.50 22.24
C PHE A 169 31.60 33.89 22.24
N GLN A 170 32.30 34.90 21.73
CA GLN A 170 31.79 36.27 21.69
C GLN A 170 31.02 36.52 20.39
N GLY A 171 29.76 36.94 20.50
CA GLY A 171 28.83 37.14 19.38
C GLY A 171 28.46 38.61 19.13
N GLY A 172 29.43 39.52 19.21
CA GLY A 172 29.22 40.97 19.05
C GLY A 172 28.59 41.64 20.29
N ALA A 173 28.16 42.90 20.14
CA ALA A 173 27.49 43.66 21.19
C ALA A 173 25.96 43.73 20.98
N ASP A 174 25.20 43.94 22.04
CA ASP A 174 23.78 44.29 21.97
C ASP A 174 23.54 45.79 21.77
N ASP A 175 22.28 46.19 21.65
CA ASP A 175 21.88 47.59 21.44
C ASP A 175 22.25 48.52 22.62
N ALA A 176 22.67 47.95 23.76
CA ALA A 176 23.18 48.65 24.93
C ALA A 176 24.72 48.53 25.07
N GLU A 177 25.41 48.15 23.97
CA GLU A 177 26.86 47.95 23.88
C GLU A 177 27.44 46.86 24.81
N GLN A 178 26.60 45.95 25.32
CA GLN A 178 27.06 44.83 26.14
C GLN A 178 27.44 43.62 25.28
N PRO A 179 28.52 42.89 25.61
CA PRO A 179 28.96 41.74 24.83
C PRO A 179 27.97 40.58 24.94
N ARG A 180 27.55 40.01 23.81
CA ARG A 180 26.77 38.77 23.74
C ARG A 180 27.71 37.59 23.87
N LEU A 181 27.52 36.78 24.90
CA LEU A 181 28.32 35.57 25.14
C LEU A 181 27.49 34.32 24.86
N TYR A 182 28.02 33.46 24.00
CA TYR A 182 27.51 32.12 23.74
C TYR A 182 28.43 31.10 24.41
N HIS A 183 27.89 29.94 24.78
CA HIS A 183 28.67 28.87 25.39
C HIS A 183 28.45 27.57 24.62
N SER A 184 29.51 26.77 24.43
CA SER A 184 29.34 25.40 23.95
C SER A 184 28.46 24.60 24.92
N VAL A 185 27.54 23.81 24.37
CA VAL A 185 26.60 23.01 25.18
C VAL A 185 27.12 21.60 25.48
N VAL A 186 28.12 21.13 24.71
CA VAL A 186 28.71 19.80 24.81
C VAL A 186 30.23 19.88 24.64
N ASP A 187 30.92 18.87 25.17
CA ASP A 187 32.32 18.61 24.86
C ASP A 187 32.42 18.14 23.40
N GLN A 188 33.29 18.76 22.61
CA GLN A 188 33.48 18.43 21.20
C GLN A 188 34.97 18.31 20.87
N GLU A 189 35.38 17.26 20.17
CA GLU A 189 36.69 17.19 19.52
C GLU A 189 36.57 17.68 18.07
N ILE A 190 37.40 18.66 17.72
CA ILE A 190 37.50 19.23 16.38
C ILE A 190 38.79 18.71 15.75
N ASN A 191 38.75 18.37 14.46
CA ASN A 191 39.89 17.89 13.68
C ASN A 191 39.94 18.59 12.30
N GLN A 192 40.90 18.21 11.46
CA GLN A 192 41.08 18.78 10.11
C GLN A 192 40.19 18.16 9.03
N ILE A 193 39.26 17.26 9.36
CA ILE A 193 38.41 16.58 8.38
C ILE A 193 37.42 17.58 7.78
N ARG A 194 37.37 17.62 6.45
CA ARG A 194 36.46 18.48 5.69
C ARG A 194 35.64 17.66 4.71
N VAL A 195 34.42 18.12 4.44
CA VAL A 195 33.60 17.57 3.35
C VAL A 195 34.26 17.96 2.02
N GLY A 196 34.93 17.00 1.37
CA GLY A 196 35.68 17.24 0.13
C GLY A 196 34.81 17.35 -1.13
N ALA A 197 33.69 16.63 -1.16
CA ALA A 197 32.68 16.73 -2.21
C ALA A 197 31.33 16.25 -1.68
N LEU A 198 30.25 16.78 -2.24
CA LEU A 198 28.89 16.32 -1.98
C LEU A 198 28.28 15.89 -3.31
N ARG A 199 27.93 14.62 -3.44
CA ARG A 199 27.27 14.05 -4.62
C ARG A 199 25.94 13.44 -4.20
N ALA A 200 24.96 13.49 -5.08
CA ALA A 200 23.63 12.92 -4.80
C ALA A 200 23.17 12.02 -5.94
N LEU A 201 22.46 10.96 -5.57
CA LEU A 201 21.71 10.10 -6.47
C LEU A 201 20.24 10.17 -6.04
N TYR A 202 19.40 10.72 -6.91
CA TYR A 202 17.96 10.70 -6.73
C TYR A 202 17.34 9.60 -7.59
N VAL A 203 16.62 8.69 -6.93
CA VAL A 203 15.87 7.62 -7.57
C VAL A 203 14.45 8.11 -7.81
N ASP A 204 14.10 8.36 -9.06
CA ASP A 204 12.73 8.69 -9.44
C ASP A 204 11.95 7.40 -9.68
N ARG A 205 11.16 7.04 -8.67
CA ARG A 205 10.22 5.92 -8.69
C ARG A 205 8.85 6.39 -8.25
N GLN A 206 7.82 5.89 -8.91
CA GLN A 206 6.43 6.07 -8.53
C GLN A 206 5.93 4.79 -7.88
N LEU A 207 5.38 4.95 -6.69
CA LEU A 207 4.66 3.89 -5.98
C LEU A 207 3.18 4.16 -6.20
N THR A 208 2.52 3.29 -6.96
CA THR A 208 1.07 3.36 -7.16
C THR A 208 0.42 2.32 -6.26
N GLY A 209 -0.20 2.80 -5.18
CA GLY A 209 -0.98 1.96 -4.28
C GLY A 209 -2.39 1.70 -4.83
N ILE A 210 -3.14 0.90 -4.08
CA ILE A 210 -4.47 0.44 -4.47
C ILE A 210 -5.51 1.57 -4.53
N GLU A 211 -5.35 2.58 -3.67
CA GLU A 211 -6.23 3.76 -3.61
C GLU A 211 -5.92 4.73 -4.76
N GLU A 212 -4.65 4.82 -5.19
CA GLU A 212 -4.22 5.72 -6.24
C GLU A 212 -4.39 5.14 -7.66
N TRP A 213 -4.42 3.81 -7.80
CA TRP A 213 -4.51 3.12 -9.09
C TRP A 213 -5.66 3.60 -9.95
N ARG A 214 -6.88 3.59 -9.39
CA ARG A 214 -8.10 3.91 -10.16
C ARG A 214 -8.12 5.38 -10.58
N PRO A 215 -7.90 6.38 -9.69
CA PRO A 215 -7.80 7.79 -10.08
C PRO A 215 -6.75 8.07 -11.17
N GLN A 216 -5.60 7.40 -11.12
CA GLN A 216 -4.51 7.61 -12.08
C GLN A 216 -4.82 7.13 -13.50
N HIS A 217 -5.65 6.09 -13.64
CA HIS A 217 -5.97 5.47 -14.93
C HIS A 217 -7.41 5.75 -15.39
N LYS A 218 -8.16 6.53 -14.62
CA LYS A 218 -9.55 6.87 -14.92
C LYS A 218 -9.60 7.78 -16.15
N GLY A 219 -10.24 7.29 -17.22
CA GLY A 219 -10.35 7.97 -18.51
C GLY A 219 -9.61 7.25 -19.64
N ASP A 220 -8.55 6.51 -19.32
CA ASP A 220 -7.75 5.75 -20.28
C ASP A 220 -8.14 4.27 -20.37
N MET A 221 -8.82 3.76 -19.33
CA MET A 221 -9.16 2.35 -19.16
C MET A 221 -10.66 2.15 -18.91
N THR A 222 -11.17 0.97 -19.28
CA THR A 222 -12.56 0.57 -18.95
C THR A 222 -12.69 0.23 -17.46
N ALA A 223 -13.92 0.17 -16.94
CA ALA A 223 -14.15 -0.28 -15.56
C ALA A 223 -13.64 -1.71 -15.30
N GLU A 224 -13.69 -2.56 -16.32
CA GLU A 224 -13.20 -3.94 -16.29
C GLU A 224 -11.67 -3.98 -16.16
N ASP A 225 -10.97 -3.17 -16.97
CA ASP A 225 -9.50 -3.04 -16.91
C ASP A 225 -9.04 -2.48 -15.56
N LEU A 226 -9.76 -1.48 -15.04
CA LEU A 226 -9.47 -0.89 -13.74
C LEU A 226 -9.61 -1.93 -12.62
N LEU A 227 -10.67 -2.75 -12.64
CA LEU A 227 -10.88 -3.82 -11.67
C LEU A 227 -9.80 -4.90 -11.76
N LEU A 228 -9.44 -5.32 -12.97
CA LEU A 228 -8.35 -6.29 -13.18
C LEU A 228 -7.00 -5.74 -12.70
N GLY A 229 -6.75 -4.44 -12.87
CA GLY A 229 -5.58 -3.76 -12.33
C GLY A 229 -5.52 -3.78 -10.79
N LEU A 230 -6.65 -3.51 -10.12
CA LEU A 230 -6.75 -3.62 -8.66
C LEU A 230 -6.49 -5.07 -8.18
N LEU A 231 -7.01 -6.06 -8.90
CA LEU A 231 -6.74 -7.46 -8.61
C LEU A 231 -5.27 -7.81 -8.80
N ARG A 232 -4.62 -7.34 -9.87
CA ARG A 232 -3.17 -7.53 -10.09
C ARG A 232 -2.33 -6.88 -8.99
N LEU A 233 -2.70 -5.68 -8.54
CA LEU A 233 -2.05 -5.05 -7.38
C LEU A 233 -2.18 -5.91 -6.12
N ALA A 234 -3.37 -6.43 -5.83
CA ALA A 234 -3.61 -7.17 -4.60
C ALA A 234 -3.05 -8.61 -4.63
N LEU A 235 -3.20 -9.32 -5.77
CA LEU A 235 -3.00 -10.77 -5.89
C LEU A 235 -2.00 -11.19 -6.98
N GLY A 236 -1.44 -10.23 -7.72
CA GLY A 236 -0.44 -10.49 -8.78
C GLY A 236 0.84 -11.10 -8.24
N GLN A 237 1.53 -11.87 -9.10
CA GLN A 237 2.75 -12.59 -8.73
C GLN A 237 3.84 -12.50 -9.82
N PRO A 238 5.13 -12.42 -9.44
CA PRO A 238 5.65 -12.48 -8.06
C PRO A 238 5.49 -11.19 -7.23
N ALA A 239 5.25 -10.03 -7.85
CA ALA A 239 5.09 -8.74 -7.19
C ALA A 239 3.70 -8.10 -7.46
N PRO A 240 3.27 -7.15 -6.61
CA PRO A 240 2.05 -6.38 -6.88
C PRO A 240 2.06 -5.72 -8.26
N GLY A 241 0.99 -5.92 -9.03
CA GLY A 241 0.82 -5.39 -10.39
C GLY A 241 1.20 -6.38 -11.50
N ASP A 242 1.91 -7.47 -11.15
CA ASP A 242 2.23 -8.56 -12.08
C ASP A 242 0.97 -9.37 -12.46
N PRO A 243 1.04 -10.27 -13.46
CA PRO A 243 -0.09 -11.11 -13.85
C PRO A 243 -0.69 -11.89 -12.68
N LEU A 244 -2.01 -12.06 -12.73
CA LEU A 244 -2.74 -12.90 -11.78
C LEU A 244 -2.35 -14.38 -11.98
N PRO A 245 -2.24 -15.17 -10.90
CA PRO A 245 -2.09 -16.62 -11.00
C PRO A 245 -3.29 -17.24 -11.73
N LEU A 246 -3.15 -18.47 -12.21
CA LEU A 246 -4.27 -19.17 -12.84
C LEU A 246 -5.31 -19.54 -11.78
N PHE A 247 -6.58 -19.37 -12.13
CA PHE A 247 -7.71 -19.90 -11.36
C PHE A 247 -7.85 -21.41 -11.58
N ALA A 248 -8.62 -22.09 -10.72
CA ALA A 248 -8.84 -23.54 -10.75
C ALA A 248 -9.04 -24.09 -12.18
N GLY A 249 -8.39 -25.21 -12.49
CA GLY A 249 -8.39 -25.79 -13.83
C GLY A 249 -7.52 -25.06 -14.86
N GLY A 250 -6.63 -24.15 -14.44
CA GLY A 250 -5.70 -23.44 -15.32
C GLY A 250 -6.32 -22.24 -16.05
N GLN A 251 -7.44 -21.73 -15.56
CA GLN A 251 -8.18 -20.64 -16.22
C GLN A 251 -7.50 -19.29 -15.98
N VAL A 252 -7.37 -18.48 -17.03
CA VAL A 252 -6.87 -17.11 -16.92
C VAL A 252 -7.96 -16.22 -16.30
N VAL A 253 -7.60 -15.47 -15.25
CA VAL A 253 -8.53 -14.53 -14.63
C VAL A 253 -8.69 -13.28 -15.50
N ASN A 254 -9.82 -13.23 -16.20
CA ASN A 254 -10.30 -12.08 -16.98
C ASN A 254 -11.71 -11.70 -16.51
N PHE A 255 -12.23 -10.58 -17.02
CA PHE A 255 -13.54 -10.08 -16.58
C PHE A 255 -14.69 -11.05 -16.88
N ALA A 256 -14.63 -11.79 -18.00
CA ALA A 256 -15.61 -12.81 -18.35
C ALA A 256 -15.66 -13.94 -17.30
N LEU A 257 -14.51 -14.42 -16.84
CA LEU A 257 -14.44 -15.39 -15.76
C LEU A 257 -14.99 -14.80 -14.46
N LEU A 258 -14.66 -13.56 -14.11
CA LEU A 258 -15.19 -12.92 -12.91
C LEU A 258 -16.73 -12.86 -12.91
N ARG A 259 -17.35 -12.53 -14.04
CA ARG A 259 -18.81 -12.55 -14.22
C ARG A 259 -19.39 -13.97 -14.12
N GLN A 260 -18.69 -14.98 -14.64
CA GLN A 260 -19.08 -16.38 -14.47
C GLN A 260 -19.03 -16.79 -12.99
N LEU A 261 -17.96 -16.44 -12.27
CA LEU A 261 -17.82 -16.73 -10.83
C LEU A 261 -18.88 -15.99 -9.99
N GLU A 262 -19.21 -14.75 -10.34
CA GLU A 262 -20.29 -13.98 -9.71
C GLU A 262 -21.65 -14.67 -9.88
N ARG A 263 -21.89 -15.32 -11.03
CA ARG A 263 -23.12 -16.09 -11.25
C ARG A 263 -23.25 -17.25 -10.27
N HIS A 264 -22.16 -17.94 -9.93
CA HIS A 264 -22.18 -18.99 -8.90
C HIS A 264 -22.53 -18.45 -7.51
N VAL A 265 -21.99 -17.28 -7.13
CA VAL A 265 -22.34 -16.68 -5.83
C VAL A 265 -23.80 -16.23 -5.81
N THR A 266 -24.24 -15.51 -6.84
CA THR A 266 -25.61 -14.96 -6.92
C THR A 266 -26.68 -16.03 -7.05
N PHE A 267 -26.35 -17.18 -7.64
CA PHE A 267 -27.22 -18.37 -7.73
C PHE A 267 -27.80 -18.79 -6.38
N VAL A 268 -27.05 -18.62 -5.28
CA VAL A 268 -27.54 -18.93 -3.93
C VAL A 268 -28.79 -18.11 -3.59
N ALA A 269 -28.75 -16.81 -3.84
CA ALA A 269 -29.88 -15.93 -3.58
C ALA A 269 -30.98 -16.04 -4.64
N THR A 270 -30.61 -16.18 -5.93
CA THR A 270 -31.57 -16.06 -7.03
C THR A 270 -32.25 -17.36 -7.42
N ASP A 271 -31.58 -18.50 -7.27
CA ASP A 271 -32.05 -19.80 -7.76
C ASP A 271 -32.26 -20.81 -6.61
N LEU A 272 -31.43 -20.75 -5.55
CA LEU A 272 -31.66 -21.52 -4.32
C LEU A 272 -32.61 -20.80 -3.33
N PHE A 273 -32.81 -19.48 -3.50
CA PHE A 273 -33.63 -18.65 -2.60
C PHE A 273 -33.15 -18.67 -1.13
N LEU A 274 -31.85 -18.87 -0.93
CA LEU A 274 -31.19 -18.88 0.37
C LEU A 274 -30.23 -17.69 0.48
N ASP A 275 -29.94 -17.24 1.70
CA ASP A 275 -28.72 -16.46 1.92
C ASP A 275 -27.50 -17.40 2.07
N LEU A 276 -26.30 -16.82 2.09
CA LEU A 276 -25.06 -17.60 2.16
C LEU A 276 -24.89 -18.35 3.49
N ALA A 277 -25.44 -17.83 4.60
CA ALA A 277 -25.37 -18.49 5.90
C ALA A 277 -26.31 -19.71 5.97
N GLU A 278 -27.53 -19.58 5.42
CA GLU A 278 -28.47 -20.67 5.23
C GLU A 278 -27.91 -21.73 4.28
N TYR A 279 -27.26 -21.32 3.18
CA TYR A 279 -26.59 -22.23 2.25
C TYR A 279 -25.42 -22.99 2.90
N HIS A 280 -24.61 -22.30 3.70
CA HIS A 280 -23.54 -22.95 4.47
C HIS A 280 -24.12 -23.97 5.45
N SER A 281 -25.21 -23.62 6.15
CA SER A 281 -25.91 -24.52 7.07
C SER A 281 -26.49 -25.74 6.35
N LEU A 282 -27.12 -25.54 5.18
CA LEU A 282 -27.62 -26.62 4.33
C LEU A 282 -26.50 -27.61 3.97
N HIS A 283 -25.34 -27.09 3.56
CA HIS A 283 -24.21 -27.92 3.17
C HIS A 283 -23.62 -28.68 4.36
N MET A 284 -23.42 -28.02 5.51
CA MET A 284 -22.91 -28.68 6.73
C MET A 284 -23.85 -29.80 7.22
N LEU A 285 -25.16 -29.56 7.18
CA LEU A 285 -26.16 -30.57 7.52
C LEU A 285 -26.17 -31.71 6.49
N LYS A 286 -26.06 -31.39 5.20
CA LYS A 286 -26.00 -32.39 4.12
C LYS A 286 -24.77 -33.28 4.23
N GLN A 287 -23.59 -32.71 4.51
CA GLN A 287 -22.37 -33.48 4.78
C GLN A 287 -22.53 -34.41 5.99
N SER A 288 -23.12 -33.90 7.08
CA SER A 288 -23.38 -34.70 8.27
C SER A 288 -24.36 -35.85 7.98
N PHE A 289 -25.37 -35.60 7.15
CA PHE A 289 -26.37 -36.57 6.72
C PHE A 289 -25.77 -37.67 5.81
N ASP A 290 -24.94 -37.29 4.84
CA ASP A 290 -24.26 -38.25 3.95
C ASP A 290 -23.29 -39.14 4.73
N GLY A 291 -22.58 -38.52 5.69
CA GLY A 291 -21.65 -39.16 6.62
C GLY A 291 -22.30 -39.99 7.73
N ALA A 292 -23.63 -40.21 7.73
CA ALA A 292 -24.33 -40.91 8.80
C ALA A 292 -24.04 -42.42 8.89
N ALA A 293 -23.31 -43.00 7.93
CA ALA A 293 -23.07 -44.45 7.85
C ALA A 293 -22.48 -45.09 9.12
N PRO A 294 -21.49 -44.50 9.83
CA PRO A 294 -20.97 -45.07 11.08
C PRO A 294 -22.02 -45.09 12.20
N ALA A 295 -22.81 -44.02 12.33
CA ALA A 295 -23.87 -43.94 13.34
C ALA A 295 -24.96 -45.01 13.09
N TRP A 296 -25.36 -45.19 11.83
CA TRP A 296 -26.31 -46.23 11.45
C TRP A 296 -25.76 -47.65 11.63
N ARG A 297 -24.46 -47.87 11.41
CA ARG A 297 -23.83 -49.15 11.74
C ARG A 297 -23.98 -49.49 13.23
N GLU A 298 -23.72 -48.51 14.10
CA GLU A 298 -23.85 -48.68 15.54
C GLU A 298 -25.32 -48.92 15.97
N ILE A 299 -26.29 -48.19 15.36
CA ILE A 299 -27.73 -48.45 15.55
C ILE A 299 -28.07 -49.90 15.16
N ASN A 300 -27.58 -50.36 14.01
CA ASN A 300 -27.83 -51.71 13.50
C ASN A 300 -27.23 -52.78 14.41
N ASP A 301 -26.02 -52.55 14.94
CA ASP A 301 -25.35 -53.47 15.87
C ASP A 301 -26.11 -53.58 17.21
N LEU A 302 -26.56 -52.45 17.76
CA LEU A 302 -27.35 -52.39 18.99
C LEU A 302 -28.69 -53.12 18.84
N LEU A 303 -29.39 -52.91 17.71
CA LEU A 303 -30.64 -53.60 17.40
C LEU A 303 -30.43 -55.09 17.10
N THR A 304 -29.32 -55.46 16.46
CA THR A 304 -28.96 -56.87 16.25
C THR A 304 -28.70 -57.58 17.57
N ALA A 305 -28.02 -56.93 18.52
CA ALA A 305 -27.80 -57.45 19.86
C ALA A 305 -29.11 -57.64 20.64
N ALA A 306 -30.06 -56.72 20.52
CA ALA A 306 -31.41 -56.88 21.08
C ALA A 306 -32.13 -58.09 20.45
N GLY A 307 -32.04 -58.27 19.13
CA GLY A 307 -32.60 -59.42 18.43
C GLY A 307 -32.00 -60.77 18.85
N ARG A 308 -30.66 -60.87 19.00
CA ARG A 308 -29.97 -62.07 19.51
C ARG A 308 -30.48 -62.48 20.88
N ARG A 309 -30.71 -61.50 21.76
CA ARG A 309 -31.27 -61.74 23.10
C ARG A 309 -32.71 -62.20 23.05
N ARG A 310 -33.53 -61.59 22.20
CA ARG A 310 -34.93 -62.01 22.00
C ARG A 310 -35.03 -63.46 21.53
N THR A 311 -34.20 -63.87 20.57
CA THR A 311 -34.28 -65.21 19.95
C THR A 311 -33.44 -66.27 20.66
N GLU A 312 -32.63 -65.88 21.65
CA GLU A 312 -31.60 -66.73 22.27
C GLU A 312 -30.63 -67.36 21.23
N ASP A 313 -30.47 -66.70 20.09
CA ASP A 313 -29.63 -67.15 18.99
C ASP A 313 -28.47 -66.17 18.78
N ASN A 314 -27.25 -66.58 19.14
CA ASN A 314 -26.05 -65.77 18.96
C ASN A 314 -25.72 -65.49 17.49
N ASN A 315 -26.28 -66.26 16.55
CA ASN A 315 -26.12 -66.06 15.11
C ASN A 315 -27.18 -65.13 14.50
N PHE A 316 -28.12 -64.61 15.30
CA PHE A 316 -29.11 -63.67 14.78
C PHE A 316 -28.42 -62.43 14.16
N ASP A 317 -28.87 -62.10 12.96
CA ASP A 317 -28.43 -60.95 12.16
C ASP A 317 -29.64 -60.34 11.45
N LEU A 318 -29.87 -59.02 11.64
CA LEU A 318 -31.04 -58.32 11.09
C LEU A 318 -31.14 -58.47 9.57
N PHE A 319 -30.01 -58.42 8.86
CA PHE A 319 -29.94 -58.43 7.41
C PHE A 319 -29.93 -59.84 6.80
N GLN A 320 -29.78 -60.88 7.62
CA GLN A 320 -30.05 -62.27 7.22
C GLN A 320 -31.52 -62.64 7.43
N VAL A 321 -32.10 -62.23 8.56
CA VAL A 321 -33.49 -62.53 8.91
C VAL A 321 -34.47 -61.73 8.06
N ASN A 322 -34.13 -60.48 7.71
CA ASN A 322 -34.88 -59.68 6.75
C ASN A 322 -33.94 -59.08 5.69
N PRO A 323 -33.69 -59.81 4.57
CA PRO A 323 -32.80 -59.35 3.51
C PRO A 323 -33.21 -58.02 2.87
N GLN A 324 -34.49 -57.63 2.93
CA GLN A 324 -35.01 -56.38 2.36
C GLN A 324 -34.45 -55.14 3.08
N LEU A 325 -34.02 -55.28 4.35
CA LEU A 325 -33.39 -54.18 5.10
C LEU A 325 -32.03 -53.76 4.53
N ARG A 326 -31.43 -54.57 3.63
CA ARG A 326 -30.22 -54.18 2.91
C ARG A 326 -30.47 -53.03 1.95
N ASP A 327 -31.70 -52.88 1.48
CA ASP A 327 -32.14 -51.81 0.60
C ASP A 327 -32.51 -50.54 1.40
N THR A 328 -32.88 -50.69 2.69
CA THR A 328 -33.22 -49.58 3.61
C THR A 328 -32.47 -49.65 4.95
N PRO A 329 -31.12 -49.68 4.96
CA PRO A 329 -30.33 -49.93 6.17
C PRO A 329 -30.32 -48.75 7.18
N ARG A 330 -31.11 -47.71 6.90
CA ARG A 330 -31.28 -46.51 7.73
C ARG A 330 -32.75 -46.22 8.04
N ASP A 331 -33.62 -47.22 7.92
CA ASP A 331 -35.02 -47.15 8.33
C ASP A 331 -35.14 -47.69 9.76
N PHE A 332 -35.11 -46.78 10.74
CA PHE A 332 -35.11 -47.16 12.15
C PHE A 332 -36.33 -48.01 12.54
N ASP A 333 -37.52 -47.68 12.02
CA ASP A 333 -38.75 -48.38 12.39
C ASP A 333 -38.77 -49.79 11.81
N ALA A 334 -38.30 -49.97 10.57
CA ALA A 334 -38.14 -51.28 9.96
C ALA A 334 -37.08 -52.14 10.67
N LEU A 335 -35.95 -51.52 11.06
CA LEU A 335 -34.88 -52.18 11.82
C LEU A 335 -35.34 -52.60 13.21
N LEU A 336 -36.06 -51.71 13.92
CA LEU A 336 -36.62 -51.98 15.23
C LEU A 336 -37.66 -53.10 15.16
N LEU A 337 -38.56 -53.06 14.16
CA LEU A 337 -39.54 -54.12 13.92
C LEU A 337 -38.86 -55.49 13.71
N ALA A 338 -37.79 -55.53 12.92
CA ALA A 338 -37.04 -56.77 12.68
C ALA A 338 -36.30 -57.27 13.92
N ALA A 339 -35.74 -56.37 14.74
CA ALA A 339 -35.10 -56.73 16.00
C ALA A 339 -36.10 -57.33 16.99
N LEU A 340 -37.27 -56.71 17.13
CA LEU A 340 -38.31 -57.13 18.08
C LEU A 340 -39.17 -58.29 17.56
N GLY A 341 -39.21 -58.52 16.24
CA GLY A 341 -40.06 -59.51 15.57
C GLY A 341 -41.57 -59.21 15.68
N ARG A 342 -41.94 -58.04 16.21
CA ARG A 342 -43.30 -57.55 16.39
C ARG A 342 -43.29 -56.02 16.40
N PRO A 343 -44.41 -55.35 16.03
CA PRO A 343 -44.54 -53.92 16.21
C PRO A 343 -44.36 -53.54 17.68
N LEU A 344 -43.64 -52.45 17.93
CA LEU A 344 -43.54 -51.89 19.27
C LEU A 344 -44.92 -51.34 19.67
N THR A 345 -45.48 -51.88 20.74
CA THR A 345 -46.77 -51.47 21.30
C THR A 345 -46.58 -51.15 22.77
N PHE A 346 -47.31 -50.14 23.25
CA PHE A 346 -47.32 -49.71 24.65
C PHE A 346 -48.63 -50.12 25.35
N GLU A 347 -49.41 -51.02 24.75
CA GLU A 347 -50.72 -51.44 25.24
C GLU A 347 -50.62 -52.39 26.45
N GLY A 348 -51.18 -51.96 27.59
CA GLY A 348 -51.24 -52.68 28.88
C GLY A 348 -50.94 -51.76 30.07
N ASP A 349 -51.35 -52.15 31.30
CA ASP A 349 -51.24 -51.35 32.56
C ASP A 349 -49.80 -50.94 33.00
N ALA A 350 -48.78 -51.12 32.16
CA ALA A 350 -47.38 -50.96 32.54
C ALA A 350 -46.80 -49.54 32.31
N LEU A 351 -47.28 -48.75 31.34
CA LEU A 351 -46.77 -47.39 31.04
C LEU A 351 -47.86 -46.47 30.45
N SER A 352 -48.73 -45.90 31.29
CA SER A 352 -49.89 -45.09 30.84
C SER A 352 -49.56 -43.70 30.24
N GLU A 353 -48.29 -43.27 30.27
CA GLU A 353 -47.85 -41.94 29.84
C GLU A 353 -46.81 -41.99 28.69
N VAL A 354 -46.71 -43.13 28.01
CA VAL A 354 -45.72 -43.36 26.94
C VAL A 354 -46.41 -43.99 25.73
N ASP A 355 -46.51 -43.22 24.66
CA ASP A 355 -47.13 -43.65 23.39
C ASP A 355 -46.09 -43.86 22.27
N THR A 356 -44.86 -43.37 22.44
CA THR A 356 -43.79 -43.47 21.45
C THR A 356 -42.44 -43.83 22.05
N ILE A 357 -41.56 -44.42 21.25
CA ILE A 357 -40.18 -44.74 21.68
C ILE A 357 -39.39 -43.47 22.07
N ASP A 358 -39.67 -42.32 21.47
CA ASP A 358 -39.04 -41.04 21.84
C ASP A 358 -39.56 -40.51 23.20
N GLN A 359 -40.83 -40.77 23.55
CA GLN A 359 -41.35 -40.51 24.90
C GLN A 359 -40.74 -41.48 25.92
N LEU A 360 -40.59 -42.76 25.55
CA LEU A 360 -39.92 -43.78 26.36
C LEU A 360 -38.47 -43.36 26.68
N TYR A 361 -37.74 -42.87 25.68
CA TYR A 361 -36.38 -42.35 25.83
C TYR A 361 -36.29 -41.14 26.78
N ARG A 362 -37.17 -40.15 26.60
CA ARG A 362 -37.24 -38.96 27.48
C ARG A 362 -37.51 -39.31 28.94
N GLN A 363 -38.12 -40.46 29.19
CA GLN A 363 -38.49 -40.95 30.51
C GLN A 363 -37.62 -42.13 31.00
N SER A 364 -36.45 -42.35 30.39
CA SER A 364 -35.53 -43.47 30.65
C SER A 364 -35.00 -43.59 32.09
N SER A 365 -35.18 -42.54 32.91
CA SER A 365 -34.83 -42.56 34.33
C SER A 365 -35.86 -43.26 35.23
N ARG A 366 -37.10 -43.50 34.75
CA ARG A 366 -38.13 -44.18 35.54
C ARG A 366 -37.87 -45.68 35.61
N ALA A 367 -38.10 -46.28 36.78
CA ALA A 367 -37.83 -47.70 37.01
C ALA A 367 -38.75 -48.63 36.19
N ASP A 368 -40.01 -48.24 35.97
CA ASP A 368 -40.97 -48.95 35.12
C ASP A 368 -40.56 -48.92 33.63
N VAL A 369 -40.07 -47.77 33.15
CA VAL A 369 -39.50 -47.62 31.80
C VAL A 369 -38.25 -48.48 31.64
N GLN A 370 -37.35 -48.52 32.62
CA GLN A 370 -36.16 -49.36 32.57
C GLN A 370 -36.50 -50.86 32.53
N ALA A 371 -37.49 -51.28 33.32
CA ALA A 371 -38.01 -52.64 33.26
C ALA A 371 -38.62 -52.94 31.88
N PHE A 372 -39.41 -52.02 31.32
CA PHE A 372 -39.98 -52.16 29.98
C PHE A 372 -38.90 -52.27 28.89
N VAL A 373 -37.87 -51.42 28.92
CA VAL A 373 -36.75 -51.46 27.97
C VAL A 373 -35.99 -52.78 28.07
N ARG A 374 -35.77 -53.30 29.29
CA ARG A 374 -35.12 -54.60 29.49
C ARG A 374 -35.98 -55.75 28.97
N ASP A 375 -37.25 -55.77 29.35
CA ASP A 375 -38.11 -56.94 29.20
C ASP A 375 -38.83 -56.98 27.84
N ASN A 376 -39.05 -55.82 27.19
CA ASN A 376 -39.77 -55.72 25.91
C ASN A 376 -38.90 -55.23 24.74
N LEU A 377 -37.83 -54.46 25.00
CA LEU A 377 -36.87 -54.04 23.98
C LEU A 377 -35.54 -54.81 24.02
N TYR A 378 -35.36 -55.72 24.98
CA TYR A 378 -34.20 -56.62 25.10
C TYR A 378 -32.85 -55.90 25.31
N PHE A 379 -32.88 -54.71 25.94
CA PHE A 379 -31.69 -53.98 26.39
C PHE A 379 -31.51 -54.11 27.92
N PRO A 380 -30.63 -55.00 28.43
CA PRO A 380 -30.43 -55.24 29.85
C PRO A 380 -29.71 -54.08 30.55
N VAL A 381 -28.95 -53.30 29.79
CA VAL A 381 -28.30 -52.08 30.25
C VAL A 381 -29.04 -50.92 29.60
N ILE A 382 -29.69 -50.08 30.40
CA ILE A 382 -30.42 -48.91 29.91
C ILE A 382 -29.52 -47.96 29.09
N GLY A 383 -28.22 -47.94 29.37
CA GLY A 383 -27.22 -47.18 28.63
C GLY A 383 -27.14 -47.54 27.14
N ASP A 384 -27.32 -48.80 26.77
CA ASP A 384 -27.32 -49.23 25.36
C ASP A 384 -28.55 -48.68 24.61
N PHE A 385 -29.70 -48.65 25.28
CA PHE A 385 -30.92 -48.05 24.75
C PHE A 385 -30.83 -46.52 24.66
N VAL A 386 -30.27 -45.87 25.68
CA VAL A 386 -30.01 -44.42 25.65
C VAL A 386 -29.06 -44.09 24.50
N ARG A 387 -27.99 -44.88 24.31
CA ARG A 387 -27.03 -44.71 23.21
C ARG A 387 -27.69 -44.88 21.85
N LEU A 388 -28.52 -45.91 21.66
CA LEU A 388 -29.30 -46.12 20.45
C LEU A 388 -30.14 -44.88 20.12
N MET A 389 -30.87 -44.37 21.12
CA MET A 389 -31.78 -43.24 20.95
C MET A 389 -31.05 -41.90 20.78
N ASP A 390 -29.90 -41.69 21.41
CA ASP A 390 -29.03 -40.53 21.16
C ASP A 390 -28.58 -40.47 19.69
N LEU A 391 -28.22 -41.62 19.12
CA LEU A 391 -27.82 -41.72 17.71
C LEU A 391 -29.01 -41.44 16.79
N LYS A 392 -30.16 -42.10 17.02
CA LYS A 392 -31.38 -41.90 16.23
C LYS A 392 -31.85 -40.43 16.27
N THR A 393 -32.04 -39.88 17.46
CA THR A 393 -32.58 -38.52 17.64
C THR A 393 -31.66 -37.46 17.03
N ARG A 394 -30.34 -37.67 17.03
CA ARG A 394 -29.39 -36.82 16.32
C ARG A 394 -29.59 -36.88 14.79
N GLN A 395 -29.78 -38.06 14.22
CA GLN A 395 -30.07 -38.20 12.79
C GLN A 395 -31.40 -37.57 12.40
N ASP A 396 -32.44 -37.76 13.22
CA ASP A 396 -33.75 -37.14 13.03
C ASP A 396 -33.65 -35.60 13.07
N ALA A 397 -32.89 -35.05 14.03
CA ALA A 397 -32.68 -33.61 14.15
C ALA A 397 -31.96 -33.02 12.93
N ILE A 398 -30.91 -33.69 12.42
CA ILE A 398 -30.20 -33.29 11.20
C ILE A 398 -31.18 -33.25 10.01
N TRP A 399 -31.97 -34.31 9.84
CA TRP A 399 -32.96 -34.40 8.77
C TRP A 399 -34.01 -33.30 8.86
N GLN A 400 -34.59 -33.06 10.03
CA GLN A 400 -35.60 -32.03 10.25
C GLN A 400 -35.06 -30.62 9.94
N GLN A 401 -33.85 -30.29 10.37
CA GLN A 401 -33.23 -29.00 10.07
C GLN A 401 -32.96 -28.82 8.58
N LEU A 402 -32.45 -29.87 7.94
CA LEU A 402 -32.17 -29.85 6.51
C LEU A 402 -33.46 -29.67 5.68
N MET A 403 -34.55 -30.35 6.07
CA MET A 403 -35.86 -30.17 5.47
C MET A 403 -36.47 -28.80 5.75
N ALA A 404 -36.25 -28.21 6.93
CA ALA A 404 -36.70 -26.87 7.26
C ALA A 404 -36.06 -25.82 6.34
N ILE A 405 -34.76 -25.94 6.05
CA ILE A 405 -34.07 -25.06 5.10
C ILE A 405 -34.66 -25.21 3.69
N LEU A 406 -34.89 -26.44 3.22
CA LEU A 406 -35.54 -26.66 1.92
C LEU A 406 -36.97 -26.08 1.86
N GLY A 407 -37.73 -26.19 2.96
CA GLY A 407 -39.06 -25.61 3.07
C GLY A 407 -39.06 -24.08 3.01
N LEU A 408 -38.09 -23.43 3.66
CA LEU A 408 -37.87 -21.98 3.56
C LEU A 408 -37.57 -21.57 2.11
N ALA A 409 -36.65 -22.27 1.45
CA ALA A 409 -36.29 -22.08 0.06
C ALA A 409 -37.51 -22.21 -0.87
N ALA A 410 -38.27 -23.31 -0.75
CA ALA A 410 -39.48 -23.56 -1.52
C ALA A 410 -40.53 -22.45 -1.32
N GLY A 411 -40.73 -22.03 -0.06
CA GLY A 411 -41.67 -20.96 0.27
C GLY A 411 -41.27 -19.59 -0.28
N ARG A 412 -39.96 -19.30 -0.38
CA ARG A 412 -39.43 -18.07 -0.99
C ARG A 412 -39.54 -18.12 -2.51
N ARG A 413 -39.24 -19.27 -3.13
CA ARG A 413 -39.45 -19.51 -4.57
C ARG A 413 -40.90 -19.30 -5.00
N ALA A 414 -41.85 -19.85 -4.26
CA ALA A 414 -43.29 -19.69 -4.55
C ALA A 414 -43.72 -18.21 -4.51
N ARG A 415 -43.27 -17.47 -3.49
CA ARG A 415 -43.51 -16.02 -3.38
C ARG A 415 -42.91 -15.24 -4.56
N ALA A 416 -41.69 -15.57 -4.98
CA ALA A 416 -41.04 -14.95 -6.13
C ALA A 416 -41.78 -15.22 -7.45
N ALA A 417 -42.45 -16.38 -7.57
CA ALA A 417 -43.29 -16.74 -8.71
C ALA A 417 -44.69 -16.10 -8.69
N GLY A 418 -44.99 -15.20 -7.75
CA GLY A 418 -46.32 -14.59 -7.59
C GLY A 418 -47.39 -15.57 -7.10
N GLN A 419 -46.99 -16.74 -6.63
CA GLN A 419 -47.89 -17.71 -6.01
C GLN A 419 -48.01 -17.33 -4.52
N GLY A 420 -49.23 -17.40 -3.97
CA GLY A 420 -49.43 -17.24 -2.52
C GLY A 420 -48.54 -18.23 -1.75
N PRO A 421 -48.22 -17.97 -0.46
CA PRO A 421 -47.39 -18.89 0.30
C PRO A 421 -48.00 -20.30 0.19
N PRO A 422 -47.21 -21.32 -0.17
CA PRO A 422 -47.72 -22.68 -0.22
C PRO A 422 -48.37 -22.99 1.13
N PRO A 423 -49.55 -23.64 1.16
CA PRO A 423 -50.12 -24.07 2.43
C PRO A 423 -49.04 -24.91 3.16
N PRO A 424 -48.92 -24.79 4.50
CA PRO A 424 -47.86 -25.47 5.26
C PRO A 424 -47.82 -27.00 5.02
N ALA A 425 -48.89 -27.58 4.49
CA ALA A 425 -48.99 -28.98 4.12
C ALA A 425 -48.46 -29.35 2.71
N SER A 426 -48.31 -28.42 1.75
CA SER A 426 -47.91 -28.78 0.36
C SER A 426 -46.41 -29.05 0.21
N PHE A 427 -45.61 -28.65 1.19
CA PHE A 427 -44.24 -29.12 1.38
C PHE A 427 -44.10 -29.55 2.84
N ALA A 428 -44.85 -30.60 3.23
CA ALA A 428 -44.63 -31.29 4.48
C ALA A 428 -43.53 -32.34 4.24
N PRO A 429 -42.25 -32.07 4.60
CA PRO A 429 -41.23 -33.10 4.57
C PRO A 429 -41.68 -34.27 5.45
N ALA A 430 -41.34 -35.51 5.04
CA ALA A 430 -41.63 -36.68 5.86
C ALA A 430 -41.09 -36.46 7.28
N PRO A 431 -41.92 -36.60 8.34
CA PRO A 431 -41.48 -36.34 9.71
C PRO A 431 -40.41 -37.33 10.18
N ALA A 432 -40.30 -38.47 9.49
CA ALA A 432 -39.30 -39.50 9.72
C ALA A 432 -38.06 -39.34 8.82
N TYR A 433 -36.89 -39.74 9.34
CA TYR A 433 -35.63 -39.80 8.60
C TYR A 433 -35.78 -40.68 7.34
N ALA A 434 -35.53 -40.12 6.16
CA ALA A 434 -35.67 -40.81 4.88
C ALA A 434 -34.46 -40.51 3.97
N PRO A 435 -33.40 -41.34 3.98
CA PRO A 435 -32.13 -41.07 3.29
C PRO A 435 -32.29 -40.82 1.78
N ASP A 436 -33.11 -41.62 1.11
CA ASP A 436 -33.28 -41.59 -0.34
C ASP A 436 -34.21 -40.47 -0.82
N ALA A 437 -34.92 -39.82 0.11
CA ALA A 437 -35.88 -38.76 -0.21
C ALA A 437 -35.22 -37.40 -0.45
N PHE A 438 -33.95 -37.20 -0.07
CA PHE A 438 -33.32 -35.87 -0.16
C PHE A 438 -33.32 -35.32 -1.59
N ALA A 439 -32.84 -36.10 -2.57
CA ALA A 439 -32.74 -35.63 -3.96
C ALA A 439 -34.13 -35.29 -4.54
N THR A 440 -35.14 -36.11 -4.22
CA THR A 440 -36.53 -35.87 -4.58
C THR A 440 -37.09 -34.62 -3.93
N ASN A 441 -36.82 -34.41 -2.64
CA ASN A 441 -37.28 -33.23 -1.88
C ASN A 441 -36.60 -31.94 -2.38
N LEU A 442 -35.31 -32.00 -2.71
CA LEU A 442 -34.57 -30.90 -3.32
C LEU A 442 -35.17 -30.54 -4.70
N ALA A 443 -35.40 -31.54 -5.55
CA ALA A 443 -36.00 -31.36 -6.87
C ALA A 443 -37.45 -30.82 -6.77
N ALA A 444 -38.22 -31.25 -5.77
CA ALA A 444 -39.55 -30.72 -5.51
C ALA A 444 -39.51 -29.26 -5.03
N ALA A 445 -38.60 -28.93 -4.11
CA ALA A 445 -38.45 -27.59 -3.56
C ALA A 445 -37.98 -26.58 -4.61
N LEU A 446 -36.96 -26.93 -5.40
CA LEU A 446 -36.20 -25.97 -6.21
C LEU A 446 -36.17 -26.30 -7.71
N GLY A 447 -36.60 -27.50 -8.12
CA GLY A 447 -36.69 -27.94 -9.52
C GLY A 447 -35.61 -28.97 -9.89
N ALA A 448 -35.94 -29.90 -10.78
CA ALA A 448 -35.05 -30.99 -11.18
C ALA A 448 -33.84 -30.54 -12.04
N THR A 449 -33.92 -29.39 -12.69
CA THR A 449 -32.85 -28.83 -13.55
C THR A 449 -32.13 -27.64 -12.89
N LEU A 450 -32.15 -27.58 -11.55
CA LEU A 450 -31.65 -26.47 -10.75
C LEU A 450 -30.23 -26.02 -11.14
N PHE A 451 -29.30 -26.95 -11.36
CA PHE A 451 -27.90 -26.64 -11.65
C PHE A 451 -27.57 -26.47 -13.15
N ALA A 452 -28.52 -26.71 -14.06
CA ALA A 452 -28.27 -26.61 -15.50
C ALA A 452 -27.65 -25.25 -15.95
N PRO A 453 -28.01 -24.09 -15.37
CA PRO A 453 -27.38 -22.80 -15.70
C PRO A 453 -25.91 -22.67 -15.29
N LEU A 454 -25.40 -23.57 -14.45
CA LEU A 454 -24.06 -23.53 -13.87
C LEU A 454 -23.13 -24.64 -14.40
N ALA A 455 -23.45 -25.26 -15.53
CA ALA A 455 -22.64 -26.33 -16.11
C ALA A 455 -21.13 -25.98 -16.12
N PRO A 456 -20.24 -26.88 -15.68
CA PRO A 456 -20.47 -28.32 -15.46
C PRO A 456 -20.99 -28.72 -14.07
N ILE A 457 -21.32 -27.78 -13.18
CA ILE A 457 -21.78 -28.08 -11.81
C ILE A 457 -23.08 -28.88 -11.84
N GLN A 458 -23.13 -30.01 -11.15
CA GLN A 458 -24.26 -30.95 -11.17
C GLN A 458 -25.04 -30.99 -9.86
N ASP A 459 -24.40 -30.69 -8.74
CA ASP A 459 -25.00 -30.81 -7.41
C ASP A 459 -24.52 -29.75 -6.41
N LEU A 460 -25.04 -29.84 -5.18
CA LEU A 460 -24.70 -28.94 -4.08
C LEU A 460 -23.22 -29.06 -3.64
N ALA A 461 -22.61 -30.23 -3.77
CA ALA A 461 -21.24 -30.47 -3.32
C ALA A 461 -20.24 -29.83 -4.30
N GLU A 462 -20.42 -30.04 -5.60
CA GLU A 462 -19.63 -29.37 -6.65
C GLU A 462 -19.83 -27.85 -6.61
N HIS A 463 -21.07 -27.38 -6.38
CA HIS A 463 -21.33 -25.95 -6.24
C HIS A 463 -20.61 -25.34 -5.03
N LYS A 464 -20.64 -26.03 -3.87
CA LYS A 464 -19.90 -25.57 -2.69
C LYS A 464 -18.39 -25.57 -2.93
N GLN A 465 -17.85 -26.59 -3.57
CA GLN A 465 -16.44 -26.62 -3.95
C GLN A 465 -16.07 -25.40 -4.82
N ARG A 466 -16.91 -25.04 -5.79
CA ARG A 466 -16.68 -23.84 -6.61
C ARG A 466 -16.67 -22.55 -5.77
N LEU A 467 -17.55 -22.43 -4.77
CA LEU A 467 -17.50 -21.28 -3.84
C LEU A 467 -16.21 -21.28 -3.02
N ASP A 468 -15.75 -22.44 -2.56
CA ASP A 468 -14.49 -22.57 -1.82
C ASP A 468 -13.26 -22.22 -2.67
N GLU A 469 -13.28 -22.58 -3.96
CA GLU A 469 -12.27 -22.16 -4.94
C GLU A 469 -12.24 -20.64 -5.11
N ILE A 470 -13.41 -19.98 -5.17
CA ILE A 470 -13.52 -18.51 -5.22
C ILE A 470 -12.91 -17.90 -3.95
N GLU A 471 -13.34 -18.35 -2.77
CA GLU A 471 -12.87 -17.79 -1.50
C GLU A 471 -11.38 -18.00 -1.29
N SER A 472 -10.88 -19.19 -1.65
CA SER A 472 -9.47 -19.54 -1.54
C SER A 472 -8.58 -18.75 -2.49
N TYR A 473 -9.06 -18.46 -3.70
CA TYR A 473 -8.31 -17.72 -4.70
C TYR A 473 -8.27 -16.21 -4.38
N PHE A 474 -9.43 -15.60 -4.11
CA PHE A 474 -9.53 -14.15 -3.87
C PHE A 474 -9.26 -13.74 -2.42
N LEU A 475 -9.17 -14.71 -1.50
CA LEU A 475 -8.88 -14.53 -0.08
C LEU A 475 -9.89 -13.62 0.62
N MET A 476 -11.13 -13.64 0.13
CA MET A 476 -12.31 -12.93 0.62
C MET A 476 -13.49 -13.88 0.58
N THR A 477 -14.53 -13.60 1.36
CA THR A 477 -15.76 -14.43 1.33
C THR A 477 -16.46 -14.33 -0.03
N ALA A 478 -17.25 -15.34 -0.40
CA ALA A 478 -18.03 -15.34 -1.63
C ALA A 478 -18.98 -14.14 -1.67
N GLU A 479 -19.56 -13.77 -0.52
CA GLU A 479 -20.40 -12.58 -0.39
C GLU A 479 -19.64 -11.29 -0.74
N GLN A 480 -18.45 -11.11 -0.18
CA GLN A 480 -17.60 -9.95 -0.45
C GLN A 480 -17.16 -9.91 -1.91
N PHE A 481 -16.89 -11.07 -2.51
CA PHE A 481 -16.59 -11.18 -3.94
C PHE A 481 -17.76 -10.66 -4.79
N ALA A 482 -18.99 -11.11 -4.55
CA ALA A 482 -20.13 -10.66 -5.35
C ALA A 482 -20.53 -9.21 -5.06
N THR A 483 -20.54 -8.79 -3.80
CA THR A 483 -21.06 -7.47 -3.39
C THR A 483 -20.05 -6.33 -3.55
N GLN A 484 -18.80 -6.54 -3.14
CA GLN A 484 -17.75 -5.51 -3.16
C GLN A 484 -16.96 -5.58 -4.46
N LEU A 485 -16.32 -6.71 -4.75
CA LEU A 485 -15.44 -6.82 -5.91
C LEU A 485 -16.22 -6.64 -7.22
N MET A 486 -17.32 -7.37 -7.39
CA MET A 486 -18.16 -7.27 -8.58
C MET A 486 -19.20 -6.17 -8.48
N GLY A 487 -19.96 -6.11 -7.38
CA GLY A 487 -21.06 -5.15 -7.21
C GLY A 487 -20.62 -3.68 -7.12
N VAL A 488 -19.39 -3.39 -6.67
CA VAL A 488 -18.85 -2.02 -6.65
C VAL A 488 -17.67 -1.88 -7.61
N GLY A 489 -16.69 -2.78 -7.57
CA GLY A 489 -15.46 -2.64 -8.36
C GLY A 489 -15.66 -2.63 -9.88
N ALA A 490 -16.64 -3.39 -10.38
CA ALA A 490 -16.96 -3.46 -11.81
C ALA A 490 -17.78 -2.27 -12.33
N ARG A 491 -18.25 -1.38 -11.45
CA ARG A 491 -19.09 -0.24 -11.83
C ARG A 491 -18.27 0.90 -12.41
N ALA A 492 -18.67 1.41 -13.57
CA ALA A 492 -18.04 2.59 -14.17
C ALA A 492 -18.32 3.87 -13.37
N ASP A 493 -19.48 3.95 -12.72
CA ASP A 493 -19.95 5.11 -11.96
C ASP A 493 -19.54 5.11 -10.47
N ALA A 494 -18.79 4.09 -10.01
CA ALA A 494 -18.35 4.03 -8.61
C ALA A 494 -17.51 5.26 -8.22
N THR A 495 -17.92 5.93 -7.14
CA THR A 495 -17.18 7.03 -6.52
C THR A 495 -16.05 6.50 -5.63
N GLU A 496 -15.07 7.33 -5.31
CA GLU A 496 -13.97 6.92 -4.42
C GLU A 496 -14.47 6.53 -3.02
N GLU A 497 -15.53 7.17 -2.53
CA GLU A 497 -16.17 6.80 -1.25
C GLU A 497 -16.77 5.40 -1.30
N MET A 498 -17.43 5.03 -2.42
CA MET A 498 -17.96 3.68 -2.60
C MET A 498 -16.85 2.63 -2.70
N MET A 499 -15.68 3.00 -3.23
CA MET A 499 -14.55 2.09 -3.45
C MET A 499 -13.74 1.78 -2.18
N GLN A 500 -13.80 2.63 -1.15
CA GLN A 500 -12.99 2.47 0.08
C GLN A 500 -13.12 1.10 0.77
N PRO A 501 -14.33 0.52 0.92
CA PRO A 501 -14.47 -0.83 1.46
C PRO A 501 -13.77 -1.89 0.59
N LEU A 502 -13.81 -1.75 -0.73
CA LEU A 502 -13.13 -2.65 -1.65
C LEU A 502 -11.60 -2.52 -1.55
N TYR A 503 -11.06 -1.31 -1.43
CA TYR A 503 -9.63 -1.09 -1.21
C TYR A 503 -9.14 -1.76 0.08
N THR A 504 -9.89 -1.58 1.17
CA THR A 504 -9.60 -2.24 2.45
C THR A 504 -9.65 -3.76 2.32
N LEU A 505 -10.65 -4.28 1.62
CA LEU A 505 -10.81 -5.72 1.38
C LEU A 505 -9.62 -6.29 0.59
N LEU A 506 -9.24 -5.63 -0.50
CA LEU A 506 -8.13 -6.07 -1.34
C LEU A 506 -6.78 -5.96 -0.64
N GLN A 507 -6.57 -4.94 0.21
CA GLN A 507 -5.39 -4.88 1.07
C GLN A 507 -5.34 -6.07 2.03
N ARG A 508 -6.48 -6.47 2.63
CA ARG A 508 -6.54 -7.67 3.47
C ARG A 508 -6.26 -8.95 2.67
N SER A 509 -6.80 -9.07 1.47
CA SER A 509 -6.49 -10.18 0.56
C SER A 509 -5.01 -10.24 0.22
N HIS A 510 -4.37 -9.09 -0.01
CA HIS A 510 -2.93 -8.99 -0.26
C HIS A 510 -2.11 -9.50 0.92
N VAL A 511 -2.39 -9.03 2.14
CA VAL A 511 -1.71 -9.51 3.36
C VAL A 511 -1.91 -11.02 3.54
N ARG A 512 -3.15 -11.51 3.41
CA ARG A 512 -3.45 -12.95 3.48
C ARG A 512 -2.68 -13.76 2.44
N ARG A 513 -2.47 -13.20 1.25
CA ARG A 513 -1.73 -13.88 0.17
C ARG A 513 -0.25 -14.01 0.53
N GLN A 514 0.36 -12.94 1.04
CA GLN A 514 1.76 -12.96 1.47
C GLN A 514 1.96 -13.90 2.65
N VAL A 515 1.05 -13.90 3.63
CA VAL A 515 1.07 -14.85 4.74
C VAL A 515 0.98 -16.29 4.24
N ARG A 516 0.02 -16.62 3.36
CA ARG A 516 -0.11 -17.97 2.80
C ARG A 516 1.16 -18.39 2.05
N ARG A 517 1.70 -17.52 1.20
CA ARG A 517 2.93 -17.80 0.46
C ARG A 517 4.09 -18.12 1.40
N LEU A 518 4.31 -17.28 2.41
CA LEU A 518 5.36 -17.50 3.40
C LEU A 518 5.11 -18.81 4.17
N GLN A 519 3.87 -19.09 4.57
CA GLN A 519 3.51 -20.34 5.23
C GLN A 519 3.74 -21.58 4.35
N ASP A 520 3.43 -21.52 3.06
CA ASP A 520 3.68 -22.60 2.10
C ASP A 520 5.19 -22.81 1.89
N GLU A 521 5.97 -21.74 1.75
CA GLU A 521 7.43 -21.77 1.65
C GLU A 521 8.06 -22.37 2.92
N LEU A 522 7.60 -21.94 4.10
CA LEU A 522 8.03 -22.49 5.39
C LEU A 522 7.60 -23.96 5.53
N MET A 523 6.39 -24.34 5.12
CA MET A 523 5.90 -25.72 5.20
C MET A 523 6.75 -26.66 4.35
N GLY A 524 7.08 -26.25 3.13
CA GLY A 524 7.95 -27.03 2.24
C GLY A 524 9.39 -27.19 2.75
N LEU A 525 9.82 -26.37 3.70
CA LEU A 525 11.07 -26.54 4.45
C LEU A 525 10.86 -27.35 5.73
N TRP A 526 9.72 -27.17 6.39
CA TRP A 526 9.34 -27.82 7.64
C TRP A 526 9.14 -29.33 7.50
N GLU A 527 8.55 -29.78 6.40
CA GLU A 527 8.29 -31.19 6.10
C GLU A 527 9.54 -31.94 5.63
N ARG A 528 10.68 -31.25 5.47
CA ARG A 528 11.92 -31.88 5.01
C ARG A 528 12.52 -32.79 6.08
N PRO A 529 13.09 -33.95 5.70
CA PRO A 529 13.64 -34.91 6.65
C PRO A 529 14.84 -34.36 7.43
N GLU A 530 15.54 -33.35 6.91
CA GLU A 530 16.71 -32.75 7.56
C GLU A 530 16.35 -31.89 8.78
N ARG A 531 15.08 -31.46 8.93
CA ARG A 531 14.56 -30.66 10.07
C ARG A 531 15.46 -29.50 10.50
N GLN A 532 16.05 -28.78 9.56
CA GLN A 532 16.99 -27.69 9.85
C GLN A 532 16.24 -26.37 10.13
N LEU A 533 16.56 -25.73 11.25
CA LEU A 533 15.98 -24.42 11.60
C LEU A 533 16.58 -23.26 10.81
N ALA A 534 17.87 -23.31 10.48
CA ALA A 534 18.54 -22.17 9.83
C ALA A 534 17.91 -21.73 8.47
N PRO A 535 17.50 -22.64 7.56
CA PRO A 535 16.78 -22.27 6.33
C PRO A 535 15.41 -21.63 6.59
N LEU A 536 14.69 -22.08 7.63
CA LEU A 536 13.40 -21.52 8.03
C LEU A 536 13.58 -20.09 8.55
N LEU A 537 14.50 -19.90 9.50
CA LEU A 537 14.77 -18.60 10.11
C LEU A 537 15.26 -17.55 9.10
N LYS A 538 16.01 -17.96 8.06
CA LYS A 538 16.45 -17.06 6.98
C LYS A 538 15.31 -16.39 6.21
N HIS A 539 14.10 -16.95 6.21
CA HIS A 539 12.94 -16.31 5.55
C HIS A 539 12.42 -15.09 6.33
N PHE A 540 12.80 -14.97 7.60
CA PHE A 540 12.47 -13.84 8.47
C PHE A 540 13.57 -12.77 8.50
N ALA A 541 14.75 -13.06 7.94
CA ALA A 541 15.83 -12.09 7.85
C ALA A 541 15.53 -11.10 6.72
N ALA A 542 15.40 -9.82 7.04
CA ALA A 542 15.26 -8.77 6.02
C ALA A 542 16.48 -8.77 5.09
N SER A 543 16.25 -8.71 3.76
CA SER A 543 17.30 -8.66 2.75
C SER A 543 18.32 -7.55 3.06
N GLY A 544 19.56 -7.91 3.38
CA GLY A 544 20.65 -6.97 3.68
C GLY A 544 20.85 -6.66 5.17
N SER A 545 20.06 -7.25 6.07
CA SER A 545 20.34 -7.22 7.50
C SER A 545 21.50 -8.16 7.86
N GLN A 546 22.52 -7.65 8.56
CA GLN A 546 23.55 -8.48 9.22
C GLN A 546 23.08 -9.03 10.58
N LEU A 547 21.79 -8.90 10.92
CA LEU A 547 21.24 -9.36 12.21
C LEU A 547 21.09 -10.89 12.25
N ASP A 548 21.07 -11.41 13.47
CA ASP A 548 20.84 -12.81 13.79
C ASP A 548 19.39 -13.22 13.47
N PRO A 549 19.14 -14.12 12.50
CA PRO A 549 17.80 -14.54 12.10
C PRO A 549 16.97 -15.15 13.25
N LEU A 550 17.62 -15.71 14.28
CA LEU A 550 16.93 -16.20 15.47
C LEU A 550 16.35 -15.04 16.28
N ALA A 551 17.12 -13.96 16.47
CA ALA A 551 16.69 -12.79 17.23
C ALA A 551 15.48 -12.11 16.56
N ASP A 552 15.47 -12.01 15.24
CA ASP A 552 14.36 -11.43 14.47
C ASP A 552 13.06 -12.22 14.68
N VAL A 553 13.13 -13.56 14.66
CA VAL A 553 11.94 -14.40 14.92
C VAL A 553 11.48 -14.28 16.37
N LEU A 554 12.40 -14.26 17.34
CA LEU A 554 12.04 -14.13 18.76
C LEU A 554 11.31 -12.81 19.06
N LEU A 555 11.61 -11.71 18.34
CA LEU A 555 10.89 -10.44 18.46
C LEU A 555 9.44 -10.50 17.95
N LEU A 556 9.11 -11.51 17.13
CA LEU A 556 7.80 -11.69 16.51
C LEU A 556 6.91 -12.71 17.25
N LEU A 557 7.46 -13.39 18.25
CA LEU A 557 6.76 -14.42 19.01
C LEU A 557 6.10 -13.84 20.26
N ASP A 558 4.82 -14.14 20.47
CA ASP A 558 4.13 -13.86 21.73
C ASP A 558 4.19 -15.04 22.73
N ASP A 559 4.68 -16.22 22.30
CA ASP A 559 4.79 -17.42 23.13
C ASP A 559 6.23 -17.60 23.67
N PRO A 560 6.51 -17.28 24.95
CA PRO A 560 7.84 -17.39 25.52
C PRO A 560 8.31 -18.84 25.68
N VAL A 561 7.40 -19.82 25.79
CA VAL A 561 7.76 -21.24 25.92
C VAL A 561 8.25 -21.76 24.57
N ALA A 562 7.51 -21.47 23.50
CA ALA A 562 7.93 -21.84 22.15
C ALA A 562 9.21 -21.09 21.74
N GLY A 563 9.38 -19.83 22.17
CA GLY A 563 10.60 -19.05 21.99
C GLY A 563 11.82 -19.70 22.64
N ALA A 564 11.71 -20.12 23.91
CA ALA A 564 12.80 -20.83 24.60
C ALA A 564 13.15 -22.15 23.91
N LEU A 565 12.14 -22.93 23.51
CA LEU A 565 12.35 -24.19 22.80
C LEU A 565 13.03 -23.99 21.43
N LEU A 566 12.65 -22.95 20.69
CA LEU A 566 13.28 -22.59 19.43
C LEU A 566 14.77 -22.23 19.61
N VAL A 567 15.10 -21.49 20.66
CA VAL A 567 16.49 -21.15 21.04
C VAL A 567 17.29 -22.41 21.34
N ASP A 568 16.75 -23.30 22.17
CA ASP A 568 17.41 -24.55 22.55
C ASP A 568 17.68 -25.43 21.33
N LEU A 569 16.68 -25.65 20.47
CA LEU A 569 16.83 -26.45 19.25
C LEU A 569 17.84 -25.82 18.28
N TYR A 570 17.82 -24.49 18.12
CA TYR A 570 18.76 -23.80 17.24
C TYR A 570 20.20 -23.93 17.74
N HIS A 571 20.45 -23.74 19.04
CA HIS A 571 21.78 -23.90 19.63
C HIS A 571 22.30 -25.34 19.51
N GLN A 572 21.45 -26.33 19.78
CA GLN A 572 21.84 -27.74 19.63
C GLN A 572 22.20 -28.08 18.17
N GLN A 573 21.48 -27.54 17.17
CA GLN A 573 21.82 -27.73 15.76
C GLN A 573 23.07 -26.96 15.29
N GLN A 574 23.42 -25.87 15.97
CA GLN A 574 24.69 -25.17 15.72
C GLN A 574 25.90 -25.97 16.25
N GLU A 575 25.74 -26.63 17.39
CA GLU A 575 26.77 -27.50 17.97
C GLU A 575 26.91 -28.82 17.21
N ASP A 576 25.80 -29.43 16.80
CA ASP A 576 25.76 -30.65 16.00
C ASP A 576 24.76 -30.51 14.82
N PRO A 577 25.25 -30.17 13.61
CA PRO A 577 24.40 -30.03 12.42
C PRO A 577 23.68 -31.30 11.98
N ALA A 578 24.06 -32.48 12.50
CA ALA A 578 23.39 -33.75 12.22
C ALA A 578 22.26 -34.08 13.21
N MET A 579 22.08 -33.28 14.27
CA MET A 579 21.04 -33.49 15.27
C MET A 579 19.64 -33.19 14.72
N LEU A 580 18.72 -34.15 14.88
CA LEU A 580 17.31 -34.00 14.53
C LEU A 580 16.46 -33.78 15.80
N PRO A 581 15.62 -32.72 15.84
CA PRO A 581 14.68 -32.51 16.92
C PRO A 581 13.70 -33.67 17.06
N ASP A 582 13.31 -34.00 18.29
CA ASP A 582 12.24 -34.97 18.54
C ASP A 582 10.88 -34.45 18.00
N ASP A 583 9.97 -35.38 17.67
CA ASP A 583 8.69 -35.04 17.05
C ASP A 583 7.82 -34.12 17.92
N GLN A 584 7.91 -34.24 19.24
CA GLN A 584 7.11 -33.41 20.14
C GLN A 584 7.63 -31.98 20.12
N SER A 585 8.94 -31.77 20.30
CA SER A 585 9.57 -30.45 20.27
C SER A 585 9.45 -29.80 18.89
N TRP A 586 9.64 -30.57 17.81
CA TRP A 586 9.45 -30.09 16.44
C TRP A 586 8.01 -29.57 16.26
N ASN A 587 7.01 -30.41 16.51
CA ASN A 587 5.61 -30.01 16.32
C ASN A 587 5.14 -28.87 17.25
N GLN A 588 5.80 -28.65 18.40
CA GLN A 588 5.50 -27.52 19.29
C GLN A 588 6.03 -26.18 18.77
N VAL A 589 7.13 -26.18 18.00
CA VAL A 589 7.70 -24.95 17.43
C VAL A 589 6.91 -24.47 16.20
N TRP A 590 6.27 -25.37 15.46
CA TRP A 590 5.58 -25.03 14.22
C TRP A 590 4.51 -23.94 14.36
N PRO A 591 3.56 -24.01 15.32
CA PRO A 591 2.56 -22.96 15.48
C PRO A 591 3.17 -21.59 15.78
N ALA A 592 4.28 -21.57 16.52
CA ALA A 592 5.01 -20.34 16.83
C ALA A 592 5.63 -19.73 15.56
N LEU A 593 6.24 -20.54 14.70
CA LEU A 593 6.74 -20.06 13.40
C LEU A 593 5.61 -19.57 12.48
N GLN A 594 4.44 -20.22 12.49
CA GLN A 594 3.28 -19.76 11.74
C GLN A 594 2.74 -18.41 12.25
N GLN A 595 2.74 -18.20 13.57
CA GLN A 595 2.38 -16.92 14.17
C GLN A 595 3.41 -15.83 13.84
N ALA A 596 4.71 -16.14 13.97
CA ALA A 596 5.78 -15.24 13.57
C ALA A 596 5.65 -14.83 12.10
N ALA A 597 5.24 -15.73 11.20
CA ALA A 597 5.01 -15.42 9.79
C ALA A 597 3.92 -14.36 9.58
N VAL A 598 2.85 -14.40 10.37
CA VAL A 598 1.79 -13.38 10.34
C VAL A 598 2.32 -12.03 10.82
N ALA A 599 3.05 -12.02 11.94
CA ALA A 599 3.63 -10.82 12.52
C ALA A 599 4.71 -10.20 11.61
N PHE A 600 5.53 -11.05 10.99
CA PHE A 600 6.60 -10.68 10.06
C PHE A 600 6.05 -9.96 8.82
N VAL A 601 5.01 -10.52 8.20
CA VAL A 601 4.36 -9.88 7.05
C VAL A 601 3.78 -8.55 7.49
N GLY A 602 3.12 -8.47 8.65
CA GLY A 602 2.54 -7.24 9.17
C GLY A 602 1.31 -6.79 8.36
N GLN A 603 1.23 -5.50 8.01
CA GLN A 603 0.13 -4.93 7.21
C GLN A 603 0.59 -4.14 5.98
N PRO A 604 1.37 -4.75 5.07
CA PRO A 604 1.87 -4.09 3.89
C PRO A 604 0.71 -3.69 2.99
N ARG A 605 0.85 -2.50 2.41
CA ARG A 605 -0.05 -2.04 1.35
C ARG A 605 0.47 -2.58 0.02
N PRO A 606 -0.39 -3.12 -0.86
CA PRO A 606 0.04 -3.44 -2.21
C PRO A 606 0.36 -2.15 -2.97
N TYR A 607 1.57 -2.05 -3.50
CA TYR A 607 1.99 -0.96 -4.40
C TYR A 607 2.74 -1.54 -5.59
N GLN A 608 2.44 -1.02 -6.77
CA GLN A 608 3.28 -1.23 -7.95
C GLN A 608 4.39 -0.19 -7.96
N GLU A 609 5.63 -0.65 -8.09
CA GLU A 609 6.80 0.22 -8.23
C GLU A 609 7.17 0.39 -9.71
N THR A 610 7.07 1.61 -10.19
CA THR A 610 7.51 2.00 -11.55
C THR A 610 8.71 2.91 -11.43
N TRP A 611 9.84 2.51 -12.00
CA TRP A 611 11.03 3.36 -12.04
C TRP A 611 11.01 4.20 -13.30
N HIS A 612 11.14 5.51 -13.11
CA HIS A 612 11.25 6.43 -14.23
C HIS A 612 12.71 6.68 -14.57
N ASN A 613 13.51 7.15 -13.60
CA ASN A 613 14.86 7.63 -13.89
C ASN A 613 15.79 7.60 -12.67
N LEU A 614 17.09 7.69 -12.95
CA LEU A 614 18.14 7.93 -11.98
C LEU A 614 18.79 9.28 -12.29
N TYR A 615 18.71 10.20 -11.33
CA TYR A 615 19.30 11.53 -11.44
C TYR A 615 20.55 11.60 -10.56
N ALA A 616 21.72 11.53 -11.20
CA ALA A 616 23.00 11.76 -10.52
C ALA A 616 23.41 13.24 -10.64
N LEU A 617 23.81 13.81 -9.51
CA LEU A 617 24.24 15.21 -9.37
C LEU A 617 25.66 15.24 -8.81
N ASP A 618 26.58 15.85 -9.57
CA ASP A 618 27.97 16.07 -9.13
C ASP A 618 28.05 17.09 -7.98
N ASP A 619 27.13 18.05 -7.94
CA ASP A 619 26.90 18.94 -6.79
C ASP A 619 25.40 19.23 -6.65
N PRO A 620 24.71 18.69 -5.62
CA PRO A 620 23.29 18.91 -5.42
C PRO A 620 22.95 20.37 -5.06
N ARG A 621 23.93 21.20 -4.68
CA ARG A 621 23.70 22.62 -4.35
C ARG A 621 23.44 23.47 -5.59
N ALA A 622 23.98 23.08 -6.75
CA ALA A 622 23.77 23.80 -8.01
C ALA A 622 22.30 23.82 -8.46
N ALA A 623 21.50 22.82 -8.04
CA ALA A 623 20.08 22.71 -8.36
C ALA A 623 19.16 23.65 -7.53
N ALA A 624 19.70 24.38 -6.55
CA ALA A 624 18.96 25.11 -5.52
C ALA A 624 18.57 26.56 -5.88
N ALA A 625 18.76 26.99 -7.12
CA ALA A 625 18.83 28.42 -7.46
C ALA A 625 17.57 29.27 -7.16
N ASN A 626 16.38 28.70 -6.95
CA ASN A 626 15.16 29.49 -6.69
C ASN A 626 14.12 28.88 -5.71
N GLU A 627 14.20 27.60 -5.33
CA GLU A 627 13.11 26.90 -4.60
C GLU A 627 13.57 26.17 -3.32
N GLY A 628 14.74 26.56 -2.78
CA GLY A 628 15.38 25.84 -1.68
C GLY A 628 16.24 24.69 -2.18
N TRP A 629 17.21 24.28 -1.37
CA TRP A 629 18.14 23.22 -1.70
C TRP A 629 17.52 21.85 -1.37
N PRO A 630 17.29 20.96 -2.35
CA PRO A 630 16.88 19.59 -2.07
C PRO A 630 18.13 18.73 -1.82
N PRO A 631 18.50 18.43 -0.56
CA PRO A 631 19.77 17.75 -0.24
C PRO A 631 19.91 16.38 -0.89
N PHE A 632 18.80 15.74 -1.25
CA PHE A 632 18.75 14.43 -1.89
C PHE A 632 18.25 14.45 -3.33
N GLY A 633 18.17 15.64 -3.97
CA GLY A 633 17.64 15.81 -5.32
C GLY A 633 16.10 15.84 -5.40
N ARG A 634 15.58 15.96 -6.63
CA ARG A 634 14.14 16.02 -6.92
C ARG A 634 13.85 15.49 -8.34
N PRO A 635 12.64 14.95 -8.59
CA PRO A 635 12.29 14.50 -9.92
C PRO A 635 12.16 15.71 -10.85
N GLN A 636 12.67 15.59 -12.07
CA GLN A 636 12.53 16.62 -13.09
C GLN A 636 11.36 16.27 -14.00
N LEU A 637 10.16 16.59 -13.52
CA LEU A 637 8.91 16.42 -14.25
C LEU A 637 8.67 17.63 -15.16
N ASP A 638 8.12 17.38 -16.34
CA ASP A 638 7.77 18.39 -17.33
C ASP A 638 8.92 19.37 -17.64
N VAL A 639 10.13 18.88 -17.88
CA VAL A 639 11.23 19.74 -18.36
C VAL A 639 11.12 20.01 -19.86
N PRO A 640 11.77 21.03 -20.43
CA PRO A 640 11.91 21.20 -21.87
C PRO A 640 12.79 20.11 -22.50
N GLU A 641 12.48 19.70 -23.73
CA GLU A 641 13.33 18.75 -24.48
C GLU A 641 14.72 19.36 -24.74
N GLY A 642 15.78 18.56 -24.51
CA GLY A 642 17.17 18.91 -24.84
C GLY A 642 18.04 19.35 -23.65
N ILE A 643 17.44 19.60 -22.47
CA ILE A 643 18.20 19.84 -21.23
C ILE A 643 18.35 18.52 -20.49
N LEU A 644 19.52 17.88 -20.64
CA LEU A 644 19.83 16.65 -19.90
C LEU A 644 19.89 16.95 -18.40
N PRO A 645 19.16 16.19 -17.56
CA PRO A 645 18.94 16.55 -16.17
C PRO A 645 20.11 16.24 -15.23
N GLY A 646 21.22 15.67 -15.72
CA GLY A 646 22.41 15.42 -14.91
C GLY A 646 23.44 14.47 -15.53
N VAL A 647 24.21 13.82 -14.65
CA VAL A 647 25.25 12.86 -15.01
C VAL A 647 24.63 11.50 -15.32
N GLU A 648 25.12 10.85 -16.38
CA GLU A 648 24.72 9.48 -16.73
C GLU A 648 25.42 8.47 -15.81
N ILE A 649 24.69 7.43 -15.39
CA ILE A 649 25.22 6.38 -14.52
C ILE A 649 25.65 5.19 -15.37
N GLY A 650 26.76 4.58 -15.00
CA GLY A 650 27.24 3.38 -15.64
C GLY A 650 28.56 2.94 -15.03
N TRP A 651 29.35 2.24 -15.82
CA TRP A 651 30.62 1.69 -15.39
C TRP A 651 31.69 1.91 -16.45
N ALA A 652 32.94 1.86 -16.01
CA ALA A 652 34.09 2.15 -16.83
C ALA A 652 35.11 1.01 -16.75
N LEU A 653 35.72 0.71 -17.90
CA LEU A 653 36.76 -0.29 -18.10
C LEU A 653 38.00 0.43 -18.61
N ARG A 654 39.16 0.09 -18.06
CA ARG A 654 40.46 0.47 -18.66
C ARG A 654 41.13 -0.75 -19.22
N ALA A 655 41.56 -0.67 -20.48
CA ALA A 655 42.25 -1.77 -21.13
C ALA A 655 43.23 -1.25 -22.21
N PRO A 656 44.43 -1.83 -22.33
CA PRO A 656 45.38 -1.47 -23.38
C PRO A 656 44.86 -1.83 -24.78
N LEU A 657 43.96 -2.81 -24.88
CA LEU A 657 43.28 -3.20 -26.13
C LEU A 657 42.49 -2.07 -26.79
N LEU A 658 42.16 -1.01 -26.05
CA LEU A 658 41.43 0.15 -26.53
C LEU A 658 42.32 1.20 -27.21
N ALA A 659 43.65 1.00 -27.25
CA ALA A 659 44.61 1.95 -27.84
C ALA A 659 44.64 1.85 -29.38
N LEU A 660 43.53 2.21 -30.03
CA LEU A 660 43.31 2.01 -31.46
C LEU A 660 43.41 3.33 -32.23
N ARG A 661 44.58 3.57 -32.83
CA ARG A 661 44.91 4.87 -33.44
C ARG A 661 44.22 5.15 -34.76
N GLN A 662 43.92 4.12 -35.55
CA GLN A 662 43.44 4.27 -36.93
C GLN A 662 42.73 3.00 -37.40
N GLY A 663 42.17 3.04 -38.61
CA GLY A 663 41.41 1.96 -39.20
C GLY A 663 39.95 1.96 -38.77
N GLU A 664 39.19 1.07 -39.38
CA GLU A 664 37.82 0.76 -38.99
C GLU A 664 37.88 -0.17 -37.77
N ARG A 665 37.27 0.22 -36.66
CA ARG A 665 37.45 -0.44 -35.35
C ARG A 665 36.11 -0.94 -34.86
N ILE A 666 36.04 -2.22 -34.53
CA ILE A 666 34.86 -2.85 -33.95
C ILE A 666 35.24 -3.33 -32.55
N LEU A 667 34.53 -2.81 -31.54
CA LEU A 667 34.65 -3.24 -30.16
C LEU A 667 33.45 -4.12 -29.83
N THR A 668 33.70 -5.34 -29.35
CA THR A 668 32.64 -6.26 -28.91
C THR A 668 32.79 -6.50 -27.42
N LEU A 669 31.82 -6.02 -26.65
CA LEU A 669 31.74 -6.20 -25.21
C LEU A 669 30.66 -7.25 -24.91
N THR A 670 31.07 -8.37 -24.32
CA THR A 670 30.16 -9.48 -23.96
C THR A 670 30.08 -9.60 -22.44
N LEU A 671 28.86 -9.58 -21.93
CA LEU A 671 28.53 -9.61 -20.52
C LEU A 671 27.67 -10.83 -20.22
N ASP A 672 28.21 -11.74 -19.43
CA ASP A 672 27.52 -12.93 -18.96
C ASP A 672 26.97 -12.69 -17.56
N PHE A 673 25.68 -12.91 -17.40
CA PHE A 673 24.96 -12.80 -16.13
C PHE A 673 24.49 -14.17 -15.64
N GLU A 674 24.32 -14.30 -14.33
CA GLU A 674 23.64 -15.45 -13.71
C GLU A 674 22.17 -15.50 -14.17
N ARG A 675 21.67 -16.69 -14.51
CA ARG A 675 20.24 -16.90 -14.84
C ARG A 675 19.43 -17.00 -13.54
N GLU A 676 19.27 -15.88 -12.84
CA GLU A 676 18.22 -15.76 -11.82
C GLU A 676 16.86 -15.55 -12.52
N ALA A 677 15.77 -15.43 -11.75
CA ALA A 677 14.41 -15.23 -12.27
C ALA A 677 14.24 -13.85 -12.95
N VAL A 678 14.87 -13.68 -14.12
CA VAL A 678 14.82 -12.48 -14.95
C VAL A 678 13.67 -12.61 -15.94
N ASP A 679 12.80 -11.61 -16.00
CA ASP A 679 11.80 -11.49 -17.07
C ASP A 679 12.49 -11.16 -18.40
N LEU A 680 12.85 -12.21 -19.15
CA LEU A 680 13.50 -12.11 -20.45
C LEU A 680 12.65 -11.34 -21.48
N ALA A 681 11.32 -11.42 -21.39
CA ALA A 681 10.42 -10.73 -22.31
C ALA A 681 10.39 -9.23 -22.03
N ALA A 682 10.38 -8.83 -20.75
CA ALA A 682 10.58 -7.43 -20.37
C ALA A 682 11.96 -6.92 -20.79
N LEU A 683 13.02 -7.67 -20.50
CA LEU A 683 14.38 -7.26 -20.83
C LEU A 683 14.55 -7.04 -22.35
N ARG A 684 14.05 -7.94 -23.20
CA ARG A 684 14.11 -7.80 -24.67
C ARG A 684 13.25 -6.67 -25.22
N ARG A 685 12.13 -6.33 -24.57
CA ARG A 685 11.36 -5.12 -24.94
C ARG A 685 12.15 -3.85 -24.66
N THR A 686 12.91 -3.86 -23.57
CA THR A 686 13.69 -2.71 -23.09
C THR A 686 15.03 -2.55 -23.83
N LEU A 687 15.73 -3.65 -24.09
CA LEU A 687 16.98 -3.74 -24.85
C LEU A 687 16.79 -4.70 -26.03
N PRO A 688 16.13 -4.26 -27.11
CA PRO A 688 15.87 -5.11 -28.27
C PRO A 688 17.16 -5.52 -28.97
N ASP A 689 17.11 -6.71 -29.60
CA ASP A 689 18.19 -7.23 -30.42
C ASP A 689 18.21 -6.46 -31.76
N GLN A 690 18.86 -5.29 -31.76
CA GLN A 690 18.89 -4.41 -32.93
C GLN A 690 20.18 -3.59 -33.03
N ALA A 691 20.44 -3.09 -34.24
CA ALA A 691 21.50 -2.14 -34.51
C ALA A 691 20.95 -0.70 -34.50
N TYR A 692 21.74 0.22 -33.96
CA TYR A 692 21.47 1.64 -33.83
C TYR A 692 22.54 2.42 -34.58
N SER A 693 22.14 3.34 -35.46
CA SER A 693 23.06 4.20 -36.23
C SER A 693 22.40 5.53 -36.57
N GLY A 694 23.20 6.58 -36.80
CA GLY A 694 22.67 7.93 -37.06
C GLY A 694 21.75 8.38 -35.91
N ALA A 695 20.59 8.98 -36.23
CA ALA A 695 19.63 9.45 -35.23
C ALA A 695 19.03 8.34 -34.34
N ALA A 696 19.10 7.07 -34.75
CA ALA A 696 18.64 5.96 -33.92
C ALA A 696 19.60 5.70 -32.73
N LEU A 697 20.86 6.11 -32.82
CA LEU A 697 21.84 5.95 -31.74
C LEU A 697 21.44 6.72 -30.47
N ASP A 698 20.76 7.86 -30.64
CA ASP A 698 20.22 8.65 -29.52
C ASP A 698 19.03 7.98 -28.81
N ARG A 699 18.43 6.97 -29.45
CA ARG A 699 17.37 6.14 -28.87
C ARG A 699 17.90 4.83 -28.30
N CYS A 700 19.20 4.57 -28.37
CA CYS A 700 19.79 3.39 -27.75
C CYS A 700 19.78 3.56 -26.22
N PRO A 701 19.22 2.62 -25.45
CA PRO A 701 19.21 2.73 -23.98
C PRO A 701 20.60 2.67 -23.34
N LEU A 702 21.59 2.19 -24.07
CA LEU A 702 22.99 2.17 -23.66
C LEU A 702 23.78 3.21 -24.46
N ARG A 703 24.73 3.86 -23.80
CA ARG A 703 25.67 4.78 -24.42
C ARG A 703 27.08 4.31 -24.15
N LEU A 704 27.83 4.06 -25.23
CA LEU A 704 29.23 3.66 -25.15
C LEU A 704 30.13 4.81 -25.57
N LYS A 705 31.10 5.17 -24.72
CA LYS A 705 32.12 6.18 -25.04
C LYS A 705 33.50 5.60 -24.79
N VAL A 706 34.48 5.98 -25.61
CA VAL A 706 35.88 5.62 -25.40
C VAL A 706 36.73 6.88 -25.36
N THR A 707 37.75 6.91 -24.52
CA THR A 707 38.65 8.06 -24.46
C THR A 707 39.48 8.22 -25.73
N THR A 708 39.80 9.47 -26.01
CA THR A 708 40.77 9.96 -26.99
C THR A 708 41.66 10.98 -26.30
N GLN A 709 42.70 11.47 -26.97
CA GLN A 709 43.54 12.55 -26.42
C GLN A 709 42.73 13.82 -26.10
N ALA A 710 41.68 14.11 -26.88
CA ALA A 710 40.88 15.33 -26.78
C ALA A 710 39.63 15.19 -25.90
N GLY A 711 39.29 13.98 -25.43
CA GLY A 711 38.07 13.72 -24.66
C GLY A 711 37.38 12.41 -25.05
N TRP A 712 36.07 12.34 -24.84
CA TRP A 712 35.26 11.15 -25.11
C TRP A 712 34.77 11.08 -26.56
N LEU A 713 34.83 9.88 -27.15
CA LEU A 713 34.34 9.60 -28.50
C LEU A 713 33.28 8.50 -28.48
N GLU A 714 32.17 8.73 -29.17
CA GLU A 714 31.09 7.75 -29.39
C GLU A 714 31.26 7.02 -30.72
N PRO A 715 30.81 5.76 -30.81
CA PRO A 715 30.82 5.01 -32.06
C PRO A 715 29.83 5.60 -33.08
N VAL A 716 30.01 5.30 -34.37
CA VAL A 716 29.03 5.66 -35.42
C VAL A 716 27.80 4.77 -35.39
N SER A 717 27.94 3.54 -34.88
CA SER A 717 26.83 2.62 -34.65
C SER A 717 27.09 1.69 -33.48
N LEU A 718 26.02 1.20 -32.87
CA LEU A 718 26.04 0.28 -31.75
C LEU A 718 24.98 -0.81 -31.98
N GLN A 719 25.29 -2.06 -31.67
CA GLN A 719 24.35 -3.17 -31.73
C GLN A 719 24.25 -3.86 -30.38
N THR A 720 23.03 -4.13 -29.93
CA THR A 720 22.75 -4.92 -28.72
C THR A 720 22.21 -6.29 -29.13
N THR A 721 22.59 -7.34 -28.41
CA THR A 721 22.06 -8.69 -28.63
C THR A 721 22.00 -9.46 -27.32
N ILE A 722 20.86 -10.09 -27.05
CA ILE A 722 20.58 -10.88 -25.86
C ILE A 722 20.40 -12.35 -26.26
N SER A 723 21.35 -13.18 -25.84
CA SER A 723 21.35 -14.62 -26.12
C SER A 723 21.32 -15.46 -24.84
N LEU A 724 20.87 -16.71 -24.99
CA LEU A 724 20.89 -17.75 -23.95
C LEU A 724 21.78 -18.89 -24.43
N PRO A 725 23.12 -18.72 -24.43
CA PRO A 725 24.02 -19.72 -25.01
C PRO A 725 24.09 -21.02 -24.20
N ARG A 726 23.62 -21.03 -22.93
CA ARG A 726 23.47 -22.21 -22.06
C ARG A 726 22.22 -22.05 -21.20
N GLU A 727 21.66 -23.16 -20.73
CA GLU A 727 20.45 -23.18 -19.87
C GLU A 727 20.61 -22.40 -18.54
N GLU A 728 21.79 -21.90 -18.19
CA GLU A 728 22.01 -21.14 -16.94
C GLU A 728 22.64 -19.75 -17.16
N ARG A 729 22.72 -19.25 -18.39
CA ARG A 729 23.36 -17.95 -18.67
C ARG A 729 22.53 -17.05 -19.55
N LEU A 730 22.46 -15.79 -19.13
CA LEU A 730 21.99 -14.67 -19.94
C LEU A 730 23.20 -13.88 -20.41
N THR A 731 23.35 -13.71 -21.74
CA THR A 731 24.48 -12.98 -22.32
C THR A 731 24.00 -11.75 -23.06
N LEU A 732 24.48 -10.57 -22.64
CA LEU A 732 24.32 -9.31 -23.38
C LEU A 732 25.60 -9.00 -24.15
N THR A 733 25.49 -8.87 -25.47
CA THR A 733 26.59 -8.42 -26.33
C THR A 733 26.32 -7.02 -26.84
N VAL A 734 27.29 -6.12 -26.66
CA VAL A 734 27.29 -4.75 -27.16
C VAL A 734 28.43 -4.60 -28.16
N THR A 735 28.11 -4.42 -29.44
CA THR A 735 29.08 -4.23 -30.51
C THR A 735 29.08 -2.77 -30.95
N ALA A 736 30.19 -2.07 -30.79
CA ALA A 736 30.37 -0.68 -31.15
C ALA A 736 31.32 -0.54 -32.34
N HIS A 737 30.89 0.19 -33.37
CA HIS A 737 31.65 0.42 -34.58
C HIS A 737 32.16 1.87 -34.65
N PHE A 738 33.46 2.03 -34.82
CA PHE A 738 34.11 3.32 -35.06
C PHE A 738 34.67 3.37 -36.48
N ASP A 739 34.16 4.31 -37.28
CA ASP A 739 34.59 4.51 -38.67
C ASP A 739 36.04 5.01 -38.72
N ARG A 740 36.74 4.70 -39.82
CA ARG A 740 38.12 5.13 -40.07
C ARG A 740 38.35 6.65 -40.02
N ARG A 741 37.31 7.46 -40.22
CA ARG A 741 37.37 8.94 -40.16
C ARG A 741 37.30 9.48 -38.74
N GLN A 742 36.88 8.68 -37.76
CA GLN A 742 36.84 9.13 -36.37
C GLN A 742 38.25 9.10 -35.75
N GLY A 743 38.53 10.03 -34.83
CA GLY A 743 39.85 10.21 -34.21
C GLY A 743 40.39 8.97 -33.49
N ALA A 744 41.69 9.00 -33.20
CA ALA A 744 42.39 7.93 -32.50
C ALA A 744 41.81 7.66 -31.10
N LEU A 745 41.56 6.39 -30.79
CA LEU A 745 41.25 5.95 -29.43
C LEU A 745 42.56 5.87 -28.63
N GLY A 746 42.54 6.41 -27.42
CA GLY A 746 43.75 6.59 -26.63
C GLY A 746 43.48 7.22 -25.27
N PRO A 747 44.49 7.33 -24.39
CA PRO A 747 44.28 7.94 -23.09
C PRO A 747 44.05 9.44 -23.17
N MET A 748 43.18 9.93 -22.28
CA MET A 748 42.87 11.35 -22.18
C MET A 748 44.10 12.14 -21.72
N ASN A 749 44.33 13.30 -22.35
CA ASN A 749 45.51 14.17 -22.13
C ASN A 749 46.87 13.53 -22.45
N GLY A 750 46.91 12.42 -23.19
CA GLY A 750 48.16 11.81 -23.67
C GLY A 750 49.11 11.28 -22.58
N GLY A 751 48.63 11.10 -21.36
CA GLY A 751 49.43 10.55 -20.25
C GLY A 751 49.60 9.04 -20.30
N GLU A 752 50.37 8.48 -19.36
CA GLU A 752 50.67 7.03 -19.23
C GLU A 752 49.46 6.15 -18.83
N ARG A 753 48.29 6.76 -18.59
CA ARG A 753 47.09 5.99 -18.25
C ARG A 753 46.63 5.17 -19.46
N GLN A 754 45.94 4.06 -19.21
CA GLN A 754 45.32 3.27 -20.28
C GLN A 754 44.04 3.97 -20.79
N PRO A 755 43.64 3.76 -22.05
CA PRO A 755 42.36 4.25 -22.55
C PRO A 755 41.19 3.65 -21.74
N GLU A 756 40.13 4.44 -21.59
CA GLU A 756 38.95 4.08 -20.81
C GLU A 756 37.73 3.97 -21.72
N LEU A 757 36.93 2.92 -21.53
CA LEU A 757 35.64 2.70 -22.15
C LEU A 757 34.57 2.86 -21.07
N GLN A 758 33.55 3.68 -21.33
CA GLN A 758 32.37 3.83 -20.49
C GLN A 758 31.17 3.17 -21.17
N LEU A 759 30.44 2.35 -20.41
CA LEU A 759 29.10 1.90 -20.75
C LEU A 759 28.10 2.53 -19.78
N LEU A 760 27.29 3.44 -20.29
CA LEU A 760 26.38 4.30 -19.53
C LEU A 760 24.92 3.97 -19.86
N LEU A 761 24.03 4.20 -18.90
CA LEU A 761 22.58 4.20 -19.09
C LEU A 761 22.17 5.54 -19.70
N ARG A 762 21.70 5.52 -20.94
CA ARG A 762 21.24 6.73 -21.61
C ARG A 762 19.90 7.15 -21.00
N GLN A 763 19.78 8.43 -20.69
CA GLN A 763 18.52 9.05 -20.32
C GLN A 763 17.72 9.33 -21.61
N LEU A 764 16.62 8.61 -21.80
CA LEU A 764 15.77 8.67 -22.98
C LEU A 764 14.63 9.68 -22.78
N TRP A 765 14.32 10.45 -23.80
CA TRP A 765 13.24 11.43 -23.76
C TRP A 765 11.87 10.75 -23.86
N LEU A 766 10.98 11.06 -22.91
CA LEU A 766 9.57 10.67 -22.92
C LEU A 766 8.71 11.95 -22.96
N PRO A 767 8.06 12.28 -24.09
CA PRO A 767 7.29 13.51 -24.23
C PRO A 767 6.03 13.51 -23.35
N HIS A 768 5.62 14.69 -22.90
CA HIS A 768 4.38 14.89 -22.15
C HIS A 768 3.17 14.64 -23.07
N PRO A 769 2.13 13.91 -22.61
CA PRO A 769 1.02 13.48 -23.46
C PRO A 769 0.25 14.64 -24.11
N ILE A 770 0.24 15.82 -23.49
CA ILE A 770 -0.51 17.00 -23.96
C ILE A 770 0.42 18.08 -24.54
N GLN A 771 1.68 18.15 -24.13
CA GLN A 771 2.60 19.26 -24.44
C GLN A 771 3.90 18.71 -25.03
N ALA A 772 3.97 18.57 -26.36
CA ALA A 772 5.08 17.89 -27.03
C ALA A 772 6.47 18.50 -26.76
N SER A 773 6.56 19.80 -26.42
CA SER A 773 7.82 20.48 -26.09
C SER A 773 8.30 20.26 -24.65
N ARG A 774 7.49 19.58 -23.82
CA ARG A 774 7.80 19.20 -22.45
C ARG A 774 7.72 17.70 -22.29
N GLY A 775 8.30 17.19 -21.22
CA GLY A 775 8.32 15.76 -20.95
C GLY A 775 9.19 15.42 -19.77
N ARG A 776 9.60 14.17 -19.70
CA ARG A 776 10.53 13.66 -18.68
C ARG A 776 11.58 12.79 -19.33
N TYR A 777 12.73 12.67 -18.68
CA TYR A 777 13.73 11.69 -19.05
C TYR A 777 13.52 10.40 -18.27
N VAL A 778 13.69 9.25 -18.94
CA VAL A 778 13.57 7.92 -18.34
C VAL A 778 14.81 7.07 -18.61
N THR A 779 15.04 6.03 -17.80
CA THR A 779 16.12 5.06 -18.01
C THR A 779 15.59 3.64 -17.93
N VAL A 780 16.38 2.70 -18.43
CA VAL A 780 16.07 1.26 -18.44
C VAL A 780 16.59 0.51 -17.21
N TYR A 781 16.89 1.24 -16.13
CA TYR A 781 17.57 0.68 -14.96
C TYR A 781 16.77 -0.45 -14.29
N GLN A 782 15.44 -0.34 -14.22
CA GLN A 782 14.59 -1.34 -13.56
C GLN A 782 14.79 -2.76 -14.09
N GLN A 783 14.93 -2.93 -15.41
CA GLN A 783 15.11 -4.25 -16.02
C GLN A 783 16.55 -4.78 -15.88
N LEU A 784 17.50 -3.93 -15.48
CA LEU A 784 18.92 -4.25 -15.34
C LEU A 784 19.39 -4.40 -13.89
N ARG A 785 18.63 -3.87 -12.92
CA ARG A 785 19.05 -3.74 -11.51
C ARG A 785 19.37 -5.08 -10.84
N ASP A 786 18.68 -6.14 -11.24
CA ASP A 786 18.76 -7.47 -10.63
C ASP A 786 19.76 -8.38 -11.37
N LEU A 787 20.42 -7.89 -12.43
CA LEU A 787 21.38 -8.67 -13.20
C LEU A 787 22.74 -8.77 -12.48
N LYS A 788 23.13 -9.99 -12.09
CA LYS A 788 24.43 -10.27 -11.46
C LYS A 788 25.48 -10.65 -12.49
N LEU A 789 26.45 -9.75 -12.70
CA LEU A 789 27.53 -9.97 -13.67
C LEU A 789 28.49 -11.06 -13.17
N ARG A 790 28.65 -12.10 -13.99
CA ARG A 790 29.56 -13.22 -13.72
C ARG A 790 30.89 -13.08 -14.46
N GLN A 791 30.81 -12.70 -15.74
CA GLN A 791 31.99 -12.62 -16.60
C GLN A 791 31.84 -11.50 -17.62
N LEU A 792 32.96 -10.85 -17.93
CA LEU A 792 33.08 -9.83 -18.96
C LEU A 792 34.17 -10.25 -19.96
N HIS A 793 33.88 -10.09 -21.24
CA HIS A 793 34.85 -10.27 -22.32
C HIS A 793 34.86 -9.04 -23.24
N LEU A 794 36.05 -8.52 -23.54
CA LEU A 794 36.24 -7.45 -24.52
C LEU A 794 37.06 -8.01 -25.69
N ALA A 795 36.51 -7.94 -26.89
CA ALA A 795 37.19 -8.25 -28.13
C ALA A 795 37.28 -6.99 -29.01
N VAL A 796 38.35 -6.90 -29.80
CA VAL A 796 38.61 -5.79 -30.71
C VAL A 796 39.00 -6.34 -32.06
N SER A 797 38.39 -5.81 -33.12
CA SER A 797 38.78 -6.05 -34.50
C SER A 797 39.11 -4.72 -35.16
N VAL A 798 40.22 -4.67 -35.88
CA VAL A 798 40.62 -3.49 -36.66
C VAL A 798 40.95 -3.90 -38.08
N THR A 799 40.36 -3.20 -39.06
CA THR A 799 40.67 -3.36 -40.48
C THR A 799 41.15 -2.04 -41.08
N GLY A 800 41.88 -2.11 -42.19
CA GLY A 800 42.40 -0.92 -42.88
C GLY A 800 43.49 -0.18 -42.10
N LEU A 801 44.31 -0.90 -41.32
CA LEU A 801 45.49 -0.35 -40.68
C LEU A 801 46.52 0.06 -41.75
N VAL A 802 47.00 1.30 -41.67
CA VAL A 802 48.11 1.79 -42.49
C VAL A 802 49.35 1.90 -41.58
N PRO A 803 50.25 0.90 -41.56
CA PRO A 803 51.42 0.96 -40.70
C PRO A 803 52.22 2.24 -41.00
N GLN A 804 52.51 3.06 -39.98
CA GLN A 804 53.27 4.30 -40.17
C GLN A 804 54.77 4.05 -40.28
N LEU A 805 55.23 2.97 -39.66
CA LEU A 805 56.62 2.53 -39.66
C LEU A 805 56.62 1.03 -39.89
N LEU A 806 57.32 0.61 -40.93
CA LEU A 806 57.59 -0.78 -41.27
C LEU A 806 59.09 -1.02 -41.22
N LEU A 807 59.51 -2.27 -41.06
CA LEU A 807 60.90 -2.65 -41.29
C LEU A 807 60.93 -3.61 -42.48
N ASN A 808 61.78 -3.31 -43.46
CA ASN A 808 62.21 -4.27 -44.46
C ASN A 808 63.68 -4.66 -44.21
N ASP A 809 64.27 -5.45 -45.09
CA ASP A 809 65.65 -5.93 -44.99
C ASP A 809 66.70 -4.79 -44.99
N ASP A 810 66.32 -3.58 -45.43
CA ASP A 810 67.18 -2.39 -45.49
C ASP A 810 66.96 -1.39 -44.34
N GLY A 811 65.96 -1.62 -43.48
CA GLY A 811 65.69 -0.79 -42.29
C GLY A 811 64.27 -0.24 -42.23
N GLU A 812 64.10 0.90 -41.53
CA GLU A 812 62.79 1.53 -41.35
C GLU A 812 62.26 2.11 -42.67
N VAL A 813 61.03 1.77 -43.00
CA VAL A 813 60.31 2.22 -44.19
C VAL A 813 59.00 2.89 -43.79
N ASP A 814 58.71 4.03 -44.40
CA ASP A 814 57.45 4.73 -44.24
C ASP A 814 56.32 3.97 -44.94
N GLY A 815 55.46 3.32 -44.16
CA GLY A 815 54.33 2.55 -44.68
C GLY A 815 53.15 3.39 -45.14
N THR A 816 53.26 4.73 -45.14
CA THR A 816 52.26 5.63 -45.72
C THR A 816 52.41 5.84 -47.23
N ASN A 817 53.53 5.42 -47.81
CA ASN A 817 53.81 5.44 -49.25
C ASN A 817 53.88 4.02 -49.82
N PRO A 818 53.74 3.81 -51.15
CA PRO A 818 54.06 2.52 -51.77
C PRO A 818 55.51 2.14 -51.42
N PHE A 819 55.70 0.94 -50.87
CA PHE A 819 57.00 0.45 -50.42
C PHE A 819 57.26 -0.96 -50.94
N GLU A 820 58.54 -1.33 -51.01
CA GLU A 820 58.98 -2.68 -51.38
C GLU A 820 59.16 -3.51 -50.10
N PRO A 821 58.32 -4.54 -49.86
CA PRO A 821 58.29 -5.27 -48.59
C PRO A 821 59.58 -6.05 -48.28
N PHE A 822 60.43 -6.29 -49.29
CA PHE A 822 61.69 -7.03 -49.17
C PHE A 822 62.90 -6.22 -49.67
N GLY A 823 62.76 -4.89 -49.78
CA GLY A 823 63.75 -4.03 -50.42
C GLY A 823 63.74 -4.15 -51.96
N PRO A 824 64.63 -3.39 -52.65
CA PRO A 824 64.67 -3.29 -54.11
C PRO A 824 65.25 -4.51 -54.83
N ALA A 825 65.76 -5.49 -54.09
CA ALA A 825 66.36 -6.70 -54.65
C ALA A 825 65.81 -7.94 -53.93
N PRO A 826 64.86 -8.70 -54.53
CA PRO A 826 64.45 -9.97 -53.95
C PRO A 826 65.65 -10.92 -53.93
N SER A 827 66.00 -11.43 -52.75
CA SER A 827 66.96 -12.53 -52.64
C SER A 827 66.34 -13.78 -53.28
N VAL A 828 67.06 -14.40 -54.21
CA VAL A 828 66.65 -15.67 -54.81
C VAL A 828 66.74 -16.74 -53.71
N GLY A 829 65.60 -17.31 -53.33
CA GLY A 829 65.49 -18.36 -52.31
C GLY A 829 66.11 -19.69 -52.71
#